data_AF-A0AAW0DVH6-F1
#
_entry.id   AF-A0AAW0DVH6-F1
#
_cell.length_a   1.000
_cell.length_b   1.000
_cell.length_c   1.000
_cell.angle_alpha   90.00
_cell.angle_beta   90.00
_cell.angle_gamma   90.00
#
_symmetry.space_group_name_H-M   'P 1'
#
loop_
_entity.id
_entity.type
_entity.pdbx_description
1 polymer ?
#
loop_
_entity_poly.entity_id
_entity_poly.type
_entity_poly.pdbx_seq_one_letter_code
_entity_poly.pdbx_strand_id
1 'polypeptide(L)'
;MALTLLPEELVLVICSELCVEDILRLRQTCRVLNTVTRTKLLWSYVLKRHEYMHSNLLSYLKGYERLEASALEILASRVARLEMRWKARDFSPVRDYQLRLPQSITWLRLVAGTWLFVASSDNYVSKLTCWDVHSIIRGHPEPLAEAYLPGQVKTGQLEIQNSGIVLALGLGPESQAVHVITLRKVPDGHVFSELGRIDGSFHVLMLSGDFLGCALREGAIVPHIVNWKENEIHLIPQSDVPGERSVPHLMAIRKNILVLVRTESIQVYNLPSVAEDHLDLIKRANAPAIWEAVVSNAPAEPSILRLLIISAVGIEMCLIDVDVLTEIDDEPICPRFTVATQPRFRHSYEAPWYRLCGGRRQCLWLSASEITRRAGPHFKTAPIPLQPLTEEAPPVAWSQDGPEQPALWALPVFDIDDVLGLTVVGNCFGELSIYDHVGNHPAQSEELTFDLPRGQNPIMTQLPMVSIPLNLSYAPRNPESMFAEANPAVLSKWTQDPIDLGDYWRRDWWDHEKCSGYLYCDEWEGLLCDLAWKVEHAYGFAGRIIPQAWIDDEYHPAQRLLFRIGNRYLVYTAEAAHNSGMELMSWPVYPSNRNRLFNVCDAETERYTRLTATTEAEMYRRLILTEMDAERNRWAEQAERGGRPHPNLLVPPRLF
;
A
#
# COMPACT_ATOMS: atom_id res chain seq x y z
N MET A 1 21.95 -26.66 -45.33
CA MET A 1 22.98 -27.16 -44.40
C MET A 1 22.27 -27.53 -43.11
N ALA A 2 22.40 -28.76 -42.61
CA ALA A 2 21.64 -29.19 -41.43
C ALA A 2 22.22 -28.52 -40.16
N LEU A 3 21.39 -27.88 -39.35
CA LEU A 3 21.79 -27.24 -38.07
C LEU A 3 22.56 -28.19 -37.16
N THR A 4 22.28 -29.49 -37.25
CA THR A 4 22.94 -30.57 -36.49
C THR A 4 24.39 -30.85 -36.92
N LEU A 5 24.87 -30.25 -38.02
CA LEU A 5 26.27 -30.36 -38.46
C LEU A 5 27.16 -29.26 -37.86
N LEU A 6 26.57 -28.25 -37.22
CA LEU A 6 27.31 -27.18 -36.57
C LEU A 6 27.77 -27.63 -35.17
N PRO A 7 28.90 -27.09 -34.67
CA PRO A 7 29.25 -27.17 -33.25
C PRO A 7 28.10 -26.72 -32.34
N GLU A 8 27.93 -27.38 -31.20
CA GLU A 8 26.84 -27.12 -30.26
C GLU A 8 26.79 -25.65 -29.83
N GLU A 9 27.95 -25.01 -29.64
CA GLU A 9 28.02 -23.60 -29.24
C GLU A 9 27.40 -22.68 -30.30
N LEU A 10 27.61 -22.97 -31.59
CA LEU A 10 26.99 -22.20 -32.68
C LEU A 10 25.48 -22.45 -32.73
N VAL A 11 25.04 -23.68 -32.47
CA VAL A 11 23.60 -23.97 -32.38
C VAL A 11 22.96 -23.22 -31.21
N LEU A 12 23.62 -23.14 -30.06
CA LEU A 12 23.15 -22.38 -28.91
C LEU A 12 23.03 -20.89 -29.22
N VAL A 13 24.04 -20.29 -29.86
CA VAL A 13 24.02 -18.89 -30.29
C VAL A 13 22.88 -18.63 -31.28
N ILE A 14 22.68 -19.53 -32.26
CA ILE A 14 21.55 -19.41 -33.19
C ILE A 14 20.23 -19.51 -32.42
N CYS A 15 20.10 -20.47 -31.49
CA CYS A 15 18.88 -20.65 -30.71
C CYS A 15 18.59 -19.46 -29.78
N SER A 16 19.60 -18.79 -29.22
CA SER A 16 19.40 -17.63 -28.35
C SER A 16 18.83 -16.42 -29.09
N GLU A 17 18.98 -16.37 -30.42
CA GLU A 17 18.36 -15.35 -31.27
C GLU A 17 16.89 -15.66 -31.61
N LEU A 18 16.42 -16.90 -31.42
CA LEU A 18 15.03 -17.28 -31.69
C LEU A 18 14.09 -16.82 -30.57
N CYS A 19 12.80 -16.62 -30.89
CA CYS A 19 11.79 -16.41 -29.85
C CYS A 19 11.52 -17.72 -29.08
N VAL A 20 10.95 -17.63 -27.88
CA VAL A 20 10.69 -18.83 -27.05
C VAL A 20 9.81 -19.85 -27.78
N GLU A 21 8.81 -19.39 -28.53
CA GLU A 21 7.95 -20.29 -29.30
C GLU A 21 8.73 -21.08 -30.37
N ASP A 22 9.63 -20.42 -31.08
CA ASP A 22 10.47 -21.07 -32.10
C ASP A 22 11.47 -22.04 -31.49
N ILE A 23 12.05 -21.74 -30.33
CA ILE A 23 12.91 -22.67 -29.58
C ILE A 23 12.12 -23.94 -29.22
N LEU A 24 10.88 -23.77 -28.72
CA LEU A 24 10.01 -24.89 -28.35
C LEU A 24 9.55 -25.71 -29.57
N ARG A 25 9.35 -25.09 -30.74
CA ARG A 25 9.08 -25.80 -31.99
C ARG A 25 10.33 -26.54 -32.50
N LEU A 26 11.49 -25.90 -32.47
CA LEU A 26 12.77 -26.49 -32.88
C LEU A 26 13.11 -27.75 -32.08
N ARG A 27 12.81 -27.73 -30.78
CA ARG A 27 12.93 -28.88 -29.87
C ARG A 27 12.20 -30.14 -30.34
N GLN A 28 11.09 -29.99 -31.07
CA GLN A 28 10.25 -31.09 -31.52
C GLN A 28 10.76 -31.74 -32.82
N THR A 29 11.83 -31.20 -33.43
CA THR A 29 12.31 -31.64 -34.74
C THR A 29 13.21 -32.88 -34.68
N CYS A 30 14.20 -32.92 -33.78
CA CYS A 30 15.11 -34.06 -33.61
C CYS A 30 15.70 -34.13 -32.20
N ARG A 31 16.31 -35.28 -31.84
CA ARG A 31 16.88 -35.52 -30.50
C ARG A 31 18.01 -34.56 -30.13
N VAL A 32 18.89 -34.23 -31.09
CA VAL A 32 20.02 -33.32 -30.86
C VAL A 32 19.50 -31.93 -30.46
N LEU A 33 18.57 -31.38 -31.25
CA LEU A 33 17.97 -30.08 -30.96
C LEU A 33 17.10 -30.11 -29.69
N ASN A 34 16.50 -31.25 -29.37
CA ASN A 34 15.80 -31.44 -28.10
C ASN A 34 16.72 -31.28 -26.90
N THR A 35 17.91 -31.88 -26.95
CA THR A 35 18.92 -31.77 -25.89
C THR A 35 19.47 -30.34 -25.81
N VAL A 36 19.90 -29.76 -26.94
CA VAL A 36 20.50 -28.42 -26.98
C VAL A 36 19.54 -27.34 -26.48
N THR A 37 18.27 -27.41 -26.87
CA THR A 37 17.23 -26.44 -26.44
C THR A 37 16.77 -26.61 -24.98
N ARG A 38 17.27 -27.60 -24.25
CA ARG A 38 17.04 -27.79 -22.81
C ARG A 38 18.24 -27.37 -21.95
N THR A 39 19.31 -26.88 -22.58
CA THR A 39 20.50 -26.46 -21.84
C THR A 39 20.20 -25.22 -21.00
N LYS A 40 20.77 -25.19 -19.80
CA LYS A 40 20.71 -24.05 -18.88
C LYS A 40 21.21 -22.76 -19.56
N LEU A 41 22.32 -22.88 -20.28
CA LEU A 41 22.99 -21.77 -20.95
C LEU A 41 22.08 -21.06 -21.96
N LEU A 42 21.31 -21.80 -22.76
CA LEU A 42 20.36 -21.19 -23.70
C LEU A 42 19.32 -20.33 -22.97
N TRP A 43 18.69 -20.87 -21.94
CA TRP A 43 17.62 -20.15 -21.23
C TRP A 43 18.15 -18.96 -20.43
N SER A 44 19.37 -19.05 -19.90
CA SER A 44 20.07 -17.89 -19.35
C SER A 44 20.29 -16.79 -20.40
N TYR A 45 20.71 -17.14 -21.63
CA TYR A 45 20.84 -16.15 -22.70
C TYR A 45 19.50 -15.55 -23.13
N VAL A 46 18.45 -16.36 -23.25
CA VAL A 46 17.10 -15.89 -23.58
C VAL A 46 16.61 -14.88 -22.53
N LEU A 47 16.78 -15.19 -21.24
CA LEU A 47 16.42 -14.28 -20.14
C LEU A 47 17.27 -13.01 -20.14
N LYS A 48 18.58 -13.12 -20.31
CA LYS A 48 19.49 -11.97 -20.41
C LYS A 48 19.14 -11.07 -21.60
N ARG A 49 18.66 -11.64 -22.71
CA ARG A 49 18.15 -10.85 -23.84
C ARG A 49 16.88 -10.10 -23.47
N HIS A 50 15.92 -10.73 -22.77
CA HIS A 50 14.73 -10.03 -22.26
C HIS A 50 15.09 -8.95 -21.23
N GLU A 51 16.12 -9.18 -20.41
CA GLU A 51 16.67 -8.20 -19.48
C GLU A 51 17.23 -6.97 -20.20
N TYR A 52 17.95 -7.17 -21.32
CA TYR A 52 18.49 -6.09 -22.14
C TYR A 52 17.39 -5.30 -22.88
N MET A 53 16.40 -6.01 -23.45
CA MET A 53 15.36 -5.41 -24.31
C MET A 53 14.32 -4.60 -23.53
N HIS A 54 14.03 -4.99 -22.29
CA HIS A 54 12.94 -4.42 -21.50
C HIS A 54 13.38 -3.95 -20.12
N SER A 55 14.68 -3.66 -20.02
CA SER A 55 15.44 -3.22 -18.85
C SER A 55 15.07 -3.93 -17.54
N ASN A 56 16.00 -4.77 -17.09
CA ASN A 56 16.04 -5.43 -15.78
C ASN A 56 14.92 -6.43 -15.49
N LEU A 57 15.26 -7.70 -15.68
CA LEU A 57 14.73 -8.77 -14.84
C LEU A 57 14.87 -8.38 -13.35
N LEU A 58 14.02 -8.98 -12.52
CA LEU A 58 13.83 -8.57 -11.14
C LEU A 58 15.16 -8.49 -10.38
N SER A 59 15.34 -7.48 -9.52
CA SER A 59 16.54 -7.40 -8.66
C SER A 59 16.62 -8.61 -7.74
N TYR A 60 15.48 -9.20 -7.39
CA TYR A 60 15.42 -10.48 -6.69
C TYR A 60 15.63 -11.69 -7.60
N LEU A 61 15.47 -11.57 -8.93
CA LEU A 61 15.91 -12.60 -9.86
C LEU A 61 17.43 -12.57 -10.08
N LYS A 62 18.18 -11.62 -9.47
CA LYS A 62 19.65 -11.64 -9.51
C LYS A 62 20.16 -12.97 -8.96
N GLY A 63 20.77 -13.78 -9.82
CA GLY A 63 21.15 -15.15 -9.48
C GLY A 63 20.22 -16.21 -10.07
N TYR A 64 19.34 -15.87 -11.03
CA TYR A 64 18.62 -16.87 -11.83
C TYR A 64 19.59 -17.87 -12.48
N GLU A 65 20.85 -17.48 -12.73
CA GLU A 65 21.93 -18.38 -13.14
C GLU A 65 22.15 -19.58 -12.20
N ARG A 66 21.64 -19.55 -10.97
CA ARG A 66 21.65 -20.68 -10.03
C ARG A 66 20.49 -21.65 -10.24
N LEU A 67 19.38 -21.20 -10.83
CA LEU A 67 18.22 -22.02 -11.11
C LEU A 67 18.57 -23.16 -12.08
N GLU A 68 17.85 -24.26 -11.95
CA GLU A 68 17.92 -25.37 -12.90
C GLU A 68 17.41 -24.96 -14.29
N ALA A 69 17.86 -25.66 -15.32
CA ALA A 69 17.53 -25.34 -16.71
C ALA A 69 16.02 -25.30 -16.97
N SER A 70 15.27 -26.22 -16.34
CA SER A 70 13.80 -26.29 -16.42
C SER A 70 13.13 -25.07 -15.82
N ALA A 71 13.59 -24.59 -14.66
CA ALA A 71 13.06 -23.40 -14.01
C ALA A 71 13.32 -22.14 -14.84
N LEU A 72 14.52 -22.01 -15.43
CA LEU A 72 14.84 -20.92 -16.36
C LEU A 72 13.96 -20.93 -17.61
N GLU A 73 13.75 -22.11 -18.18
CA GLU A 73 12.85 -22.28 -19.33
C GLU A 73 11.44 -21.80 -19.01
N ILE A 74 10.90 -22.21 -17.86
CA ILE A 74 9.57 -21.82 -17.43
C ILE A 74 9.48 -20.32 -17.25
N LEU A 75 10.47 -19.72 -16.57
CA LEU A 75 10.54 -18.28 -16.36
C LEU A 75 10.60 -17.53 -17.69
N ALA A 76 11.47 -17.94 -18.62
CA ALA A 76 11.59 -17.36 -19.96
C ALA A 76 10.28 -17.48 -20.74
N SER A 77 9.64 -18.64 -20.68
CA SER A 77 8.36 -18.90 -21.33
C SER A 77 7.24 -18.02 -20.76
N ARG A 78 7.23 -17.83 -19.44
CA ARG A 78 6.25 -17.00 -18.75
C ARG A 78 6.41 -15.54 -19.13
N VAL A 79 7.63 -15.00 -19.08
CA VAL A 79 7.95 -13.63 -19.50
C VAL A 79 7.57 -13.39 -20.95
N ALA A 80 7.91 -14.32 -21.86
CA ALA A 80 7.60 -14.18 -23.28
C ALA A 80 6.08 -14.18 -23.55
N ARG A 81 5.31 -15.06 -22.88
CA ARG A 81 3.84 -15.08 -23.01
C ARG A 81 3.21 -13.80 -22.45
N LEU A 82 3.70 -13.33 -21.31
CA LEU A 82 3.22 -12.08 -20.73
C LEU A 82 3.45 -10.91 -21.67
N GLU A 83 4.64 -10.83 -22.28
CA GLU A 83 4.97 -9.81 -23.27
C GLU A 83 4.05 -9.87 -24.50
N MET A 84 3.72 -11.08 -24.99
CA MET A 84 2.75 -11.25 -26.07
C MET A 84 1.36 -10.74 -25.67
N ARG A 85 0.89 -11.06 -24.46
CA ARG A 85 -0.41 -10.60 -23.95
C ARG A 85 -0.45 -9.07 -23.80
N TRP A 86 0.64 -8.47 -23.32
CA TRP A 86 0.76 -7.02 -23.24
C TRP A 86 0.70 -6.35 -24.60
N LYS A 87 1.41 -6.88 -25.60
CA LYS A 87 1.33 -6.40 -26.99
C LYS A 87 -0.08 -6.54 -27.54
N ALA A 88 -0.79 -7.61 -27.17
CA ALA A 88 -2.18 -7.85 -27.54
C ALA A 88 -3.18 -7.00 -26.73
N ARG A 89 -2.73 -6.28 -25.69
CA ARG A 89 -3.57 -5.54 -24.75
C ARG A 89 -4.64 -6.40 -24.08
N ASP A 90 -4.32 -7.66 -23.79
CA ASP A 90 -5.18 -8.56 -23.00
C ASP A 90 -4.59 -8.77 -21.61
N PHE A 91 -5.25 -8.16 -20.62
CA PHE A 91 -4.89 -8.22 -19.20
C PHE A 91 -5.89 -9.00 -18.38
N SER A 92 -6.73 -9.79 -19.05
CA SER A 92 -7.66 -10.67 -18.35
C SER A 92 -6.84 -11.76 -17.65
N PRO A 93 -7.11 -12.07 -16.37
CA PRO A 93 -6.48 -13.20 -15.71
C PRO A 93 -6.84 -14.51 -16.42
N VAL A 94 -5.84 -15.36 -16.62
CA VAL A 94 -6.00 -16.70 -17.19
C VAL A 94 -6.51 -17.68 -16.12
N ARG A 95 -6.10 -17.46 -14.87
CA ARG A 95 -6.55 -18.20 -13.70
C ARG A 95 -6.75 -17.27 -12.51
N ASP A 96 -7.72 -17.61 -11.68
CA ASP A 96 -7.95 -16.99 -10.37
C ASP A 96 -7.83 -18.05 -9.28
N TYR A 97 -7.22 -17.66 -8.16
CA TYR A 97 -7.14 -18.49 -6.96
C TYR A 97 -7.66 -17.66 -5.81
N GLN A 98 -8.60 -18.20 -5.05
CA GLN A 98 -9.27 -17.47 -3.98
C GLN A 98 -9.07 -18.16 -2.64
N LEU A 99 -8.78 -17.36 -1.64
CA LEU A 99 -8.74 -17.72 -0.24
C LEU A 99 -9.70 -16.81 0.53
N ARG A 100 -10.40 -17.37 1.51
CA ARG A 100 -11.28 -16.61 2.38
C ARG A 100 -10.74 -16.67 3.80
N LEU A 101 -10.23 -15.55 4.26
CA LEU A 101 -9.73 -15.39 5.62
C LEU A 101 -10.87 -15.01 6.57
N PRO A 102 -10.76 -15.31 7.88
CA PRO A 102 -11.74 -14.87 8.86
C PRO A 102 -11.72 -13.35 9.07
N GLN A 103 -10.52 -12.76 9.07
CA GLN A 103 -10.31 -11.35 9.37
C GLN A 103 -10.29 -10.47 8.12
N SER A 104 -10.60 -9.19 8.27
CA SER A 104 -10.44 -8.18 7.24
C SER A 104 -8.97 -8.05 6.84
N ILE A 105 -8.66 -7.99 5.55
CA ILE A 105 -7.27 -7.79 5.09
C ILE A 105 -6.98 -6.30 5.07
N THR A 106 -5.96 -5.89 5.82
CA THR A 106 -5.67 -4.47 6.06
C THR A 106 -4.41 -4.02 5.35
N TRP A 107 -3.53 -4.97 5.03
CA TRP A 107 -2.30 -4.74 4.28
C TRP A 107 -1.85 -6.06 3.64
N LEU A 108 -1.28 -5.98 2.44
CA LEU A 108 -0.64 -7.12 1.80
C LEU A 108 0.53 -6.68 0.92
N ARG A 109 1.48 -7.59 0.68
CA ARG A 109 2.57 -7.41 -0.31
C ARG A 109 2.94 -8.72 -0.98
N LEU A 110 3.16 -8.65 -2.29
CA LEU A 110 3.70 -9.75 -3.10
C LEU A 110 5.20 -9.55 -3.29
N VAL A 111 5.97 -10.56 -2.92
CA VAL A 111 7.42 -10.48 -2.87
C VAL A 111 8.02 -11.61 -3.66
N ALA A 112 8.89 -11.24 -4.59
CA ALA A 112 9.54 -12.18 -5.48
C ALA A 112 8.57 -13.09 -6.28
N GLY A 113 7.33 -12.63 -6.50
CA GLY A 113 6.21 -13.39 -7.08
C GLY A 113 5.95 -14.76 -6.43
N THR A 114 6.44 -14.95 -5.20
CA THR A 114 6.43 -16.24 -4.53
C THR A 114 5.88 -16.10 -3.12
N TRP A 115 6.36 -15.11 -2.37
CA TRP A 115 5.97 -14.88 -0.99
C TRP A 115 4.86 -13.84 -0.95
N LEU A 116 3.72 -14.20 -0.38
CA LEU A 116 2.60 -13.29 -0.17
C LEU A 116 2.45 -13.02 1.33
N PHE A 117 2.71 -11.78 1.73
CA PHE A 117 2.51 -11.34 3.11
C PHE A 117 1.14 -10.72 3.25
N VAL A 118 0.37 -11.14 4.25
CA VAL A 118 -0.99 -10.65 4.48
C VAL A 118 -1.13 -10.31 5.96
N ALA A 119 -1.41 -9.04 6.23
CA ALA A 119 -1.89 -8.59 7.52
C ALA A 119 -3.43 -8.60 7.50
N SER A 120 -4.02 -9.28 8.47
CA SER A 120 -5.47 -9.37 8.61
C SER A 120 -5.88 -9.09 10.05
N SER A 121 -6.95 -8.34 10.25
CA SER A 121 -7.37 -7.91 11.58
C SER A 121 -8.89 -7.88 11.74
N ASP A 122 -9.34 -8.12 12.96
CA ASP A 122 -10.65 -7.76 13.48
C ASP A 122 -10.50 -7.07 14.85
N ASN A 123 -11.59 -6.93 15.60
CA ASN A 123 -11.61 -6.28 16.92
C ASN A 123 -10.85 -7.04 18.01
N TYR A 124 -10.48 -8.30 17.77
CA TYR A 124 -9.95 -9.25 18.75
C TYR A 124 -8.56 -9.74 18.38
N VAL A 125 -8.30 -9.92 17.09
CA VAL A 125 -7.12 -10.59 16.57
C VAL A 125 -6.56 -9.81 15.39
N SER A 126 -5.25 -9.63 15.38
CA SER A 126 -4.48 -9.08 14.28
C SER A 126 -3.31 -10.02 13.96
N LYS A 127 -3.27 -10.53 12.74
CA LYS A 127 -2.31 -11.52 12.30
C LYS A 127 -1.48 -11.00 11.15
N LEU A 128 -0.21 -11.37 11.14
CA LEU A 128 0.65 -11.36 9.98
C LEU A 128 0.87 -12.80 9.52
N THR A 129 0.55 -13.08 8.27
CA THR A 129 0.75 -14.40 7.67
C THR A 129 1.66 -14.28 6.45
N CYS A 130 2.51 -15.28 6.24
CA CYS A 130 3.30 -15.43 5.02
C CYS A 130 2.84 -16.70 4.30
N TRP A 131 2.57 -16.58 3.02
CA TRP A 131 2.12 -17.67 2.17
C TRP A 131 3.10 -17.87 1.02
N ASP A 132 3.26 -19.12 0.57
CA ASP A 132 3.82 -19.38 -0.75
C ASP A 132 2.68 -19.45 -1.77
N VAL A 133 2.73 -18.54 -2.74
CA VAL A 133 1.79 -18.44 -3.84
C VAL A 133 1.69 -19.75 -4.61
N HIS A 134 2.78 -20.50 -4.78
CA HIS A 134 2.75 -21.78 -5.47
C HIS A 134 1.97 -22.83 -4.67
N SER A 135 2.14 -22.86 -3.35
CA SER A 135 1.40 -23.75 -2.46
C SER A 135 -0.10 -23.47 -2.54
N ILE A 136 -0.50 -22.18 -2.56
CA ILE A 136 -1.90 -21.78 -2.78
C ILE A 136 -2.40 -22.29 -4.14
N ILE A 137 -1.64 -22.05 -5.21
CA ILE A 137 -1.98 -22.46 -6.59
C ILE A 137 -2.13 -23.99 -6.71
N ARG A 138 -1.36 -24.76 -5.94
CA ARG A 138 -1.43 -26.24 -5.91
C ARG A 138 -2.59 -26.76 -5.05
N GLY A 139 -3.37 -25.89 -4.40
CA GLY A 139 -4.45 -26.30 -3.50
C GLY A 139 -3.97 -26.70 -2.11
N HIS A 140 -2.79 -26.21 -1.68
CA HIS A 140 -2.27 -26.35 -0.31
C HIS A 140 -2.18 -24.97 0.36
N PRO A 141 -3.33 -24.36 0.70
CA PRO A 141 -3.37 -23.02 1.26
C PRO A 141 -3.11 -23.05 2.76
N GLU A 142 -1.90 -23.46 3.16
CA GLU A 142 -1.43 -23.30 4.53
C GLU A 142 -0.39 -22.17 4.58
N PRO A 143 -0.49 -21.25 5.55
CA PRO A 143 0.52 -20.23 5.71
C PRO A 143 1.85 -20.87 6.11
N LEU A 144 2.94 -20.43 5.49
CA LEU A 144 4.30 -20.87 5.81
C LEU A 144 4.79 -20.34 7.16
N ALA A 145 4.28 -19.18 7.57
CA ALA A 145 4.51 -18.57 8.87
C ALA A 145 3.30 -17.74 9.29
N GLU A 146 3.03 -17.71 10.59
CA GLU A 146 2.01 -16.86 11.20
C GLU A 146 2.61 -16.17 12.43
N ALA A 147 2.21 -14.91 12.66
CA ALA A 147 2.51 -14.17 13.87
C ALA A 147 1.33 -13.29 14.27
N TYR A 148 1.24 -13.02 15.56
CA TYR A 148 0.18 -12.23 16.18
C TYR A 148 0.73 -10.84 16.52
N LEU A 149 0.03 -9.79 16.08
CA LEU A 149 0.48 -8.38 16.18
C LEU A 149 -0.31 -7.60 17.23
N PRO A 150 0.24 -6.71 18.06
CA PRO A 150 -0.50 -6.07 19.16
C PRO A 150 -1.61 -5.11 18.70
N GLY A 151 -1.70 -4.80 17.39
CA GLY A 151 -2.73 -3.98 16.78
C GLY A 151 -2.80 -4.17 15.28
N GLN A 152 -3.83 -3.58 14.65
CA GLN A 152 -4.05 -3.62 13.21
C GLN A 152 -2.86 -3.02 12.45
N VAL A 153 -2.39 -3.66 11.39
CA VAL A 153 -1.44 -3.02 10.47
C VAL A 153 -2.16 -1.94 9.68
N LYS A 154 -1.82 -0.67 9.94
CA LYS A 154 -2.35 0.50 9.22
C LYS A 154 -1.49 0.83 8.00
N THR A 155 -0.19 0.67 8.14
CA THR A 155 0.80 0.94 7.09
C THR A 155 1.91 -0.09 7.17
N GLY A 156 2.56 -0.34 6.04
CA GLY A 156 3.70 -1.24 6.03
C GLY A 156 4.51 -1.12 4.75
N GLN A 157 5.81 -1.30 4.91
CA GLN A 157 6.77 -1.35 3.82
C GLN A 157 7.59 -2.63 3.92
N LEU A 158 8.06 -3.11 2.77
CA LEU A 158 8.79 -4.36 2.66
C LEU A 158 9.93 -4.20 1.69
N GLU A 159 11.09 -4.74 2.07
CA GLU A 159 12.29 -4.75 1.24
C GLU A 159 12.97 -6.12 1.28
N ILE A 160 13.51 -6.56 0.13
CA ILE A 160 14.41 -7.71 0.07
C ILE A 160 15.83 -7.20 0.28
N GLN A 161 16.43 -7.56 1.42
CA GLN A 161 17.80 -7.20 1.77
C GLN A 161 18.71 -8.44 1.70
N ASN A 162 20.02 -8.21 1.80
CA ASN A 162 21.02 -9.31 1.81
C ASN A 162 20.80 -10.30 2.98
N SER A 163 20.16 -9.85 4.06
CA SER A 163 19.83 -10.65 5.24
C SER A 163 18.49 -11.39 5.13
N GLY A 164 17.69 -11.14 4.09
CA GLY A 164 16.36 -11.72 3.91
C GLY A 164 15.29 -10.66 3.65
N ILE A 165 14.03 -11.05 3.84
CA ILE A 165 12.89 -10.15 3.69
C ILE A 165 12.72 -9.37 4.99
N VAL A 166 12.75 -8.05 4.91
CA VAL A 166 12.54 -7.13 6.03
C VAL A 166 11.22 -6.39 5.83
N LEU A 167 10.40 -6.36 6.87
CA LEU A 167 9.12 -5.69 6.93
C LEU A 167 9.20 -4.59 7.98
N ALA A 168 8.68 -3.41 7.68
CA ALA A 168 8.46 -2.35 8.64
C ALA A 168 6.96 -2.08 8.73
N LEU A 169 6.35 -2.40 9.88
CA LEU A 169 4.90 -2.36 10.08
C LEU A 169 4.54 -1.24 11.06
N GLY A 170 3.75 -0.28 10.60
CA GLY A 170 3.11 0.73 11.43
C GLY A 170 1.76 0.20 11.89
N LEU A 171 1.66 -0.08 13.19
CA LEU A 171 0.44 -0.60 13.79
C LEU A 171 -0.52 0.54 14.17
N GLY A 172 -1.76 0.16 14.47
CA GLY A 172 -2.81 1.06 14.92
C GLY A 172 -2.47 1.77 16.23
N PRO A 173 -3.32 2.73 16.66
CA PRO A 173 -3.06 3.57 17.82
C PRO A 173 -2.89 2.80 19.15
N GLU A 174 -3.24 1.51 19.18
CA GLU A 174 -3.01 0.61 20.32
C GLU A 174 -1.51 0.36 20.58
N SER A 175 -0.70 0.42 19.53
CA SER A 175 0.74 0.20 19.57
C SER A 175 1.40 1.33 18.80
N GLN A 176 1.65 2.46 19.47
CA GLN A 176 2.34 3.64 18.93
C GLN A 176 3.84 3.33 18.69
N ALA A 177 4.12 2.33 17.87
CA ALA A 177 5.45 1.86 17.53
C ALA A 177 5.48 1.27 16.12
N VAL A 178 6.64 1.39 15.46
CA VAL A 178 6.95 0.66 14.24
C VAL A 178 7.70 -0.61 14.60
N HIS A 179 7.21 -1.75 14.11
CA HIS A 179 7.89 -3.03 14.25
C HIS A 179 8.68 -3.34 12.99
N VAL A 180 9.98 -3.58 13.14
CA VAL A 180 10.85 -4.09 12.07
C VAL A 180 10.97 -5.60 12.25
N ILE A 181 10.47 -6.36 11.29
CA ILE A 181 10.31 -7.81 11.36
C ILE A 181 11.02 -8.44 10.17
N THR A 182 11.51 -9.66 10.32
CA THR A 182 12.01 -10.47 9.20
C THR A 182 11.41 -11.86 9.20
N LEU A 183 11.32 -12.46 8.02
CA LEU A 183 10.99 -13.87 7.85
C LEU A 183 12.28 -14.70 7.87
N ARG A 184 12.42 -15.60 8.85
CA ARG A 184 13.58 -16.49 8.97
C ARG A 184 13.18 -17.93 8.66
N LYS A 185 14.07 -18.65 7.97
CA LYS A 185 13.97 -20.10 7.78
C LYS A 185 14.60 -20.81 8.98
N VAL A 186 13.82 -21.63 9.67
CA VAL A 186 14.25 -22.52 10.77
C VAL A 186 14.17 -23.98 10.29
N PRO A 187 14.76 -24.97 10.99
CA PRO A 187 14.73 -26.36 10.55
C PRO A 187 13.31 -26.89 10.27
N ASP A 188 12.33 -26.44 11.07
CA ASP A 188 10.94 -26.93 11.02
C ASP A 188 9.99 -26.03 10.20
N GLY A 189 10.48 -25.00 9.51
CA GLY A 189 9.64 -24.12 8.70
C GLY A 189 10.11 -22.66 8.63
N HIS A 190 9.16 -21.73 8.55
CA HIS A 190 9.45 -20.30 8.57
C HIS A 190 8.82 -19.65 9.81
N VAL A 191 9.54 -18.68 10.38
CA VAL A 191 9.06 -17.92 11.54
C VAL A 191 9.33 -16.45 11.34
N PHE A 192 8.41 -15.62 11.84
CA PHE A 192 8.65 -14.19 11.96
C PHE A 192 9.53 -13.91 13.18
N SER A 193 10.50 -13.00 13.02
CA SER A 193 11.37 -12.55 14.10
C SER A 193 11.43 -11.03 14.11
N GLU A 194 11.28 -10.42 15.27
CA GLU A 194 11.50 -8.97 15.44
C GLU A 194 12.99 -8.65 15.33
N LEU A 195 13.32 -7.70 14.47
CA LEU A 195 14.67 -7.14 14.31
C LEU A 195 14.86 -5.89 15.16
N GLY A 196 13.81 -5.09 15.31
CA GLY A 196 13.85 -3.84 16.06
C GLY A 196 12.46 -3.25 16.22
N ARG A 197 12.35 -2.33 17.17
CA ARG A 197 11.10 -1.63 17.49
C ARG A 197 11.41 -0.16 17.71
N ILE A 198 10.68 0.71 17.02
CA ILE A 198 10.83 2.17 17.13
C ILE A 198 9.61 2.73 17.84
N ASP A 199 9.76 2.97 19.14
CA ASP A 199 8.68 3.51 19.97
C ASP A 199 8.41 4.99 19.64
N GLY A 200 7.14 5.39 19.73
CA GLY A 200 6.69 6.73 19.42
C GLY A 200 6.52 7.00 17.92
N SER A 201 7.13 6.23 17.04
CA SER A 201 6.97 6.35 15.59
C SER A 201 5.80 5.51 15.07
N PHE A 202 5.07 6.01 14.08
CA PHE A 202 4.01 5.27 13.40
C PHE A 202 3.76 5.81 11.98
N HIS A 203 2.93 5.09 11.21
CA HIS A 203 2.62 5.37 9.80
C HIS A 203 3.85 5.33 8.88
N VAL A 204 4.27 4.12 8.53
CA VAL A 204 5.47 3.83 7.74
C VAL A 204 5.22 4.18 6.27
N LEU A 205 6.00 5.14 5.76
CA LEU A 205 5.97 5.59 4.37
C LEU A 205 7.09 4.98 3.52
N MET A 206 8.18 4.54 4.14
CA MET A 206 9.35 4.02 3.43
C MET A 206 10.17 3.05 4.29
N LEU A 207 10.73 2.03 3.64
CA LEU A 207 11.83 1.19 4.14
C LEU A 207 12.90 1.13 3.05
N SER A 208 14.12 1.54 3.35
CA SER A 208 15.27 1.46 2.42
C SER A 208 16.56 1.19 3.19
N GLY A 209 17.07 -0.03 3.06
CA GLY A 209 18.18 -0.54 3.85
C GLY A 209 17.92 -0.38 5.36
N ASP A 210 18.73 0.45 5.98
CA ASP A 210 18.71 0.67 7.42
C ASP A 210 17.80 1.84 7.83
N PHE A 211 17.17 2.50 6.86
CA PHE A 211 16.35 3.67 7.08
C PHE A 211 14.85 3.38 6.96
N LEU A 212 14.09 3.90 7.92
CA LEU A 212 12.63 3.98 7.89
C LEU A 212 12.22 5.44 7.69
N GLY A 213 11.18 5.66 6.88
CA GLY A 213 10.47 6.93 6.81
C GLY A 213 9.12 6.79 7.49
N CYS A 214 8.86 7.60 8.50
CA CYS A 214 7.62 7.59 9.27
C CYS A 214 6.95 8.96 9.20
N ALA A 215 5.62 9.01 9.17
CA ALA A 215 4.88 10.28 9.08
C ALA A 215 4.55 10.88 10.44
N LEU A 216 4.49 10.07 11.50
CA LEU A 216 4.06 10.54 12.81
C LEU A 216 4.98 10.09 13.94
N ARG A 217 5.19 11.00 14.90
CA ARG A 217 6.01 10.80 16.10
C ARG A 217 5.29 11.33 17.33
N GLU A 218 5.18 10.53 18.38
CA GLU A 218 4.60 10.92 19.68
C GLU A 218 3.17 11.50 19.52
N GLY A 219 2.41 10.91 18.60
CA GLY A 219 1.07 11.36 18.22
C GLY A 219 1.03 12.53 17.24
N ALA A 220 2.13 13.25 17.03
CA ALA A 220 2.20 14.42 16.15
C ALA A 220 2.51 14.02 14.70
N ILE A 221 1.96 14.75 13.71
CA ILE A 221 2.33 14.60 12.30
C ILE A 221 3.68 15.28 12.09
N VAL A 222 4.75 14.55 12.38
CA VAL A 222 6.14 14.99 12.25
C VAL A 222 6.87 13.94 11.40
N PRO A 223 6.95 14.13 10.08
CA PRO A 223 7.72 13.27 9.21
C PRO A 223 9.18 13.22 9.66
N HIS A 224 9.73 12.02 9.72
CA HIS A 224 11.09 11.81 10.18
C HIS A 224 11.67 10.54 9.57
N ILE A 225 13.01 10.49 9.56
CA ILE A 225 13.79 9.33 9.15
C ILE A 225 14.38 8.68 10.38
N VAL A 226 14.34 7.35 10.44
CA VAL A 226 14.91 6.57 11.53
C VAL A 226 15.93 5.60 10.95
N ASN A 227 17.17 5.64 11.40
CA ASN A 227 18.08 4.52 11.24
C ASN A 227 17.71 3.47 12.28
N TRP A 228 16.98 2.43 11.87
CA TRP A 228 16.37 1.50 12.83
C TRP A 228 17.38 0.56 13.50
N LYS A 229 18.60 0.44 12.95
CA LYS A 229 19.68 -0.33 13.56
C LYS A 229 20.40 0.45 14.65
N GLU A 230 20.69 1.72 14.37
CA GLU A 230 21.41 2.60 15.30
C GLU A 230 20.46 3.36 16.25
N ASN A 231 19.14 3.28 16.00
CA ASN A 231 18.10 4.02 16.71
C ASN A 231 18.29 5.55 16.63
N GLU A 232 18.89 6.04 15.54
CA GLU A 232 19.08 7.47 15.27
C GLU A 232 17.84 8.02 14.55
N ILE A 233 17.37 9.20 14.96
CA ILE A 233 16.17 9.81 14.39
C ILE A 233 16.46 11.22 13.89
N HIS A 234 16.25 11.46 12.60
CA HIS A 234 16.38 12.76 11.96
C HIS A 234 14.99 13.32 11.66
N LEU A 235 14.67 14.47 12.24
CA LEU A 235 13.39 15.16 12.01
C LEU A 235 13.43 15.91 10.67
N ILE A 236 12.34 15.85 9.91
CA ILE A 236 12.18 16.69 8.72
C ILE A 236 11.57 18.02 9.15
N PRO A 237 12.20 19.17 8.80
CA PRO A 237 11.62 20.47 9.07
C PRO A 237 10.21 20.59 8.49
N GLN A 238 9.26 21.07 9.30
CA GLN A 238 7.89 21.30 8.86
C GLN A 238 7.51 22.77 9.02
N SER A 239 6.76 23.29 8.05
CA SER A 239 5.98 24.50 8.25
C SER A 239 4.56 24.12 8.66
N ASP A 240 3.98 24.85 9.60
CA ASP A 240 2.61 24.59 10.07
C ASP A 240 1.56 25.29 9.18
N VAL A 241 1.70 25.11 7.87
CA VAL A 241 0.74 25.57 6.86
C VAL A 241 -0.25 24.44 6.53
N PRO A 242 -1.53 24.70 6.26
CA PRO A 242 -2.56 23.67 6.06
C PRO A 242 -2.13 22.50 5.16
N GLY A 243 -1.58 22.80 3.98
CA GLY A 243 -1.12 21.78 3.02
C GLY A 243 0.07 20.91 3.48
N GLU A 244 0.71 21.23 4.61
CA GLU A 244 1.81 20.46 5.21
C GLU A 244 1.45 19.82 6.55
N ARG A 245 0.25 20.11 7.08
CA ARG A 245 -0.24 19.55 8.35
C ARG A 245 -0.62 18.08 8.26
N SER A 246 -0.96 17.61 7.06
CA SER A 246 -1.29 16.23 6.77
C SER A 246 -0.05 15.34 6.65
N VAL A 247 -0.24 14.03 6.78
CA VAL A 247 0.81 13.06 6.50
C VAL A 247 1.23 13.15 5.02
N PRO A 248 2.53 13.04 4.71
CA PRO A 248 3.00 12.92 3.34
C PRO A 248 2.37 11.72 2.63
N HIS A 249 2.27 11.79 1.29
CA HIS A 249 1.81 10.67 0.48
C HIS A 249 2.89 9.60 0.33
N LEU A 250 4.16 10.02 0.28
CA LEU A 250 5.28 9.13 -0.01
C LEU A 250 6.60 9.67 0.55
N MET A 251 7.47 8.75 0.96
CA MET A 251 8.89 8.99 1.20
C MET A 251 9.71 8.01 0.36
N ALA A 252 10.85 8.44 -0.15
CA ALA A 252 11.77 7.57 -0.88
C ALA A 252 13.21 8.03 -0.73
N ILE A 253 14.15 7.10 -0.57
CA ILE A 253 15.58 7.38 -0.54
C ILE A 253 16.25 6.84 -1.81
N ARG A 254 17.15 7.65 -2.38
CA ARG A 254 18.03 7.25 -3.47
C ARG A 254 19.36 7.99 -3.38
N LYS A 255 20.49 7.26 -3.33
CA LYS A 255 21.85 7.81 -3.21
C LYS A 255 21.98 8.94 -2.15
N ASN A 256 21.53 8.69 -0.93
CA ASN A 256 21.52 9.67 0.18
C ASN A 256 20.61 10.90 -0.05
N ILE A 257 19.80 10.91 -1.09
CA ILE A 257 18.75 11.93 -1.28
C ILE A 257 17.44 11.36 -0.79
N LEU A 258 16.78 12.10 0.10
CA LEU A 258 15.41 11.83 0.53
C LEU A 258 14.44 12.67 -0.31
N VAL A 259 13.44 12.01 -0.87
CA VAL A 259 12.31 12.66 -1.54
C VAL A 259 11.05 12.47 -0.71
N LEU A 260 10.36 13.58 -0.46
CA LEU A 260 9.12 13.66 0.29
C LEU A 260 8.01 14.22 -0.60
N VAL A 261 6.94 13.47 -0.81
CA VAL A 261 5.78 13.90 -1.62
C VAL A 261 4.64 14.30 -0.71
N ARG A 262 4.23 15.57 -0.81
CA ARG A 262 3.11 16.17 -0.09
C ARG A 262 1.98 16.50 -1.07
N THR A 263 0.84 16.94 -0.53
CA THR A 263 -0.36 17.23 -1.32
C THR A 263 -0.12 18.28 -2.42
N GLU A 264 0.71 19.30 -2.18
CA GLU A 264 0.94 20.37 -3.16
C GLU A 264 2.43 20.61 -3.47
N SER A 265 3.32 19.71 -3.02
CA SER A 265 4.75 19.85 -3.29
C SER A 265 5.53 18.55 -3.22
N ILE A 266 6.66 18.52 -3.94
CA ILE A 266 7.70 17.51 -3.83
C ILE A 266 8.91 18.19 -3.23
N GLN A 267 9.38 17.67 -2.10
CA GLN A 267 10.51 18.21 -1.34
C GLN A 267 11.67 17.22 -1.41
N VAL A 268 12.87 17.72 -1.63
CA VAL A 268 14.10 16.94 -1.79
C VAL A 268 15.09 17.38 -0.73
N TYR A 269 15.61 16.44 0.04
CA TYR A 269 16.53 16.67 1.15
C TYR A 269 17.82 15.87 0.97
N ASN A 270 18.93 16.40 1.48
CA ASN A 270 20.14 15.63 1.69
C ASN A 270 19.99 14.84 2.99
N LEU A 271 20.32 13.56 2.97
CA LEU A 271 20.51 12.80 4.20
C LEU A 271 21.89 13.11 4.78
N PRO A 272 21.96 13.46 6.07
CA PRO A 272 23.19 13.84 6.72
C PRO A 272 24.13 12.65 6.79
N SER A 273 25.43 12.92 6.66
CA SER A 273 26.41 12.02 7.26
C SER A 273 26.26 12.13 8.77
N VAL A 274 26.19 10.98 9.47
CA VAL A 274 26.07 10.65 10.93
C VAL A 274 26.21 11.77 12.00
N ALA A 275 26.82 12.93 11.75
CA ALA A 275 27.04 14.02 12.68
C ALA A 275 25.96 15.13 12.72
N GLU A 276 24.97 15.16 11.82
CA GLU A 276 23.98 16.26 11.75
C GLU A 276 22.55 15.83 12.11
N ASP A 277 21.91 16.58 13.01
CA ASP A 277 20.56 16.29 13.53
C ASP A 277 19.43 16.72 12.58
N HIS A 278 19.74 17.50 11.53
CA HIS A 278 18.76 18.12 10.65
C HIS A 278 18.98 17.77 9.19
N LEU A 279 17.88 17.66 8.44
CA LEU A 279 17.89 17.39 7.00
C LEU A 279 17.87 18.71 6.22
N ASP A 280 18.86 18.92 5.37
CA ASP A 280 18.93 20.11 4.52
C ASP A 280 18.00 19.98 3.32
N LEU A 281 17.06 20.91 3.19
CA LEU A 281 16.19 21.02 2.02
C LEU A 281 17.01 21.51 0.82
N ILE A 282 17.19 20.63 -0.17
CA ILE A 282 17.87 20.94 -1.43
C ILE A 282 16.92 21.71 -2.36
N LYS A 283 15.72 21.16 -2.55
CA LYS A 283 14.77 21.66 -3.55
C LYS A 283 13.33 21.43 -3.12
N ARG A 284 12.49 22.42 -3.40
CA ARG A 284 11.03 22.32 -3.28
C ARG A 284 10.40 22.60 -4.64
N ALA A 285 9.71 21.63 -5.20
CA ALA A 285 8.92 21.79 -6.41
C ALA A 285 7.43 21.84 -6.05
N ASN A 286 6.75 22.93 -6.41
CA ASN A 286 5.30 23.00 -6.27
C ASN A 286 4.64 22.09 -7.31
N ALA A 287 3.61 21.37 -6.88
CA ALA A 287 2.85 20.45 -7.73
C ALA A 287 1.35 20.81 -7.66
N PRO A 288 0.55 20.46 -8.69
CA PRO A 288 -0.89 20.37 -8.53
C PRO A 288 -1.24 19.43 -7.37
N ALA A 289 -2.48 19.49 -6.88
CA ALA A 289 -2.95 18.60 -5.82
C ALA A 289 -2.68 17.13 -6.17
N ILE A 290 -1.73 16.53 -5.45
CA ILE A 290 -1.34 15.13 -5.48
C ILE A 290 -2.31 14.38 -4.57
N TRP A 291 -3.01 13.40 -5.12
CA TRP A 291 -3.95 12.56 -4.38
C TRP A 291 -3.30 11.27 -3.90
N GLU A 292 -2.37 10.72 -4.69
CA GLU A 292 -1.64 9.51 -4.34
C GLU A 292 -0.28 9.51 -5.04
N ALA A 293 0.73 8.90 -4.42
CA ALA A 293 2.05 8.77 -5.01
C ALA A 293 2.68 7.43 -4.61
N VAL A 294 3.33 6.78 -5.57
CA VAL A 294 4.10 5.55 -5.34
C VAL A 294 5.44 5.62 -6.06
N VAL A 295 6.46 4.96 -5.49
CA VAL A 295 7.72 4.73 -6.21
C VAL A 295 7.47 3.67 -7.28
N SER A 296 7.86 3.95 -8.52
CA SER A 296 7.94 2.91 -9.53
C SER A 296 9.22 2.12 -9.35
N ASN A 297 9.09 0.79 -9.29
CA ASN A 297 10.21 -0.14 -9.29
C ASN A 297 10.85 -0.29 -10.69
N ALA A 298 10.49 0.59 -11.63
CA ALA A 298 11.02 0.57 -12.97
C ALA A 298 12.55 0.63 -12.96
N PRO A 299 13.20 -0.14 -13.85
CA PRO A 299 14.65 -0.07 -14.07
C PRO A 299 15.09 1.36 -14.35
N ALA A 300 15.60 2.04 -13.34
CA ALA A 300 16.15 3.37 -13.47
C ALA A 300 17.66 3.29 -13.52
N GLU A 301 18.28 4.28 -14.15
CA GLU A 301 19.66 4.57 -13.86
C GLU A 301 19.83 4.65 -12.33
N PRO A 302 20.99 4.27 -11.79
CA PRO A 302 21.23 4.31 -10.34
C PRO A 302 20.91 5.68 -9.72
N SER A 303 20.95 6.76 -10.48
CA SER A 303 20.64 8.13 -10.07
C SER A 303 19.16 8.52 -10.15
N ILE A 304 18.36 7.89 -11.00
CA ILE A 304 17.00 8.36 -11.25
C ILE A 304 16.02 7.67 -10.29
N LEU A 305 15.25 8.47 -9.56
CA LEU A 305 14.06 8.04 -8.84
C LEU A 305 12.82 8.33 -9.72
N ARG A 306 11.94 7.33 -9.85
CA ARG A 306 10.69 7.45 -10.61
C ARG A 306 9.50 7.39 -9.68
N LEU A 307 8.66 8.42 -9.74
CA LEU A 307 7.43 8.52 -8.98
C LEU A 307 6.25 8.46 -9.94
N LEU A 308 5.24 7.67 -9.60
CA LEU A 308 3.93 7.72 -10.23
C LEU A 308 3.01 8.47 -9.29
N ILE A 309 2.32 9.49 -9.83
CA ILE A 309 1.50 10.42 -9.07
C ILE A 309 0.10 10.42 -9.67
N ILE A 310 -0.93 10.26 -8.84
CA ILE A 310 -2.30 10.62 -9.22
C ILE A 310 -2.53 12.05 -8.79
N SER A 311 -2.98 12.89 -9.71
CA SER A 311 -3.37 14.28 -9.46
C SER A 311 -4.70 14.60 -10.16
N ALA A 312 -5.14 15.85 -10.03
CA ALA A 312 -6.30 16.37 -10.77
C ALA A 312 -6.16 16.27 -12.30
N VAL A 313 -4.95 16.06 -12.84
CA VAL A 313 -4.68 15.95 -14.27
C VAL A 313 -4.70 14.50 -14.75
N GLY A 314 -4.63 13.52 -13.86
CA GLY A 314 -4.57 12.09 -14.17
C GLY A 314 -3.40 11.41 -13.49
N ILE A 315 -2.85 10.37 -14.12
CA ILE A 315 -1.61 9.71 -13.68
C ILE A 315 -0.43 10.40 -14.36
N GLU A 316 0.52 10.89 -13.57
CA GLU A 316 1.74 11.57 -14.00
C GLU A 316 2.96 10.75 -13.57
N MET A 317 4.01 10.79 -14.39
CA MET A 317 5.31 10.23 -14.00
C MET A 317 6.30 11.38 -13.75
N CYS A 318 6.83 11.44 -12.53
CA CYS A 318 7.87 12.39 -12.15
C CYS A 318 9.22 11.67 -12.07
N LEU A 319 10.22 12.22 -12.76
CA LEU A 319 11.60 11.73 -12.76
C LEU A 319 12.46 12.69 -11.95
N ILE A 320 13.17 12.16 -10.96
CA ILE A 320 14.09 12.93 -10.11
C ILE A 320 15.48 12.33 -10.30
N ASP A 321 16.36 13.05 -10.99
CA ASP A 321 17.76 12.66 -11.17
C ASP A 321 18.60 13.20 -10.01
N VAL A 322 18.99 12.32 -9.10
CA VAL A 322 19.72 12.70 -7.87
C VAL A 322 21.13 13.20 -8.13
N ASP A 323 21.74 12.89 -9.29
CA ASP A 323 23.10 13.35 -9.61
C ASP A 323 23.08 14.77 -10.18
N VAL A 324 21.97 15.19 -10.80
CA VAL A 324 21.84 16.52 -11.40
C VAL A 324 21.37 17.56 -10.37
N LEU A 325 20.75 17.14 -9.26
CA LEU A 325 20.21 18.05 -8.24
C LEU A 325 21.24 19.00 -7.61
N THR A 326 22.54 18.72 -7.73
CA THR A 326 23.61 19.57 -7.21
C THR A 326 24.00 20.75 -8.10
N GLU A 327 23.53 20.82 -9.36
CA GLU A 327 24.01 21.81 -10.35
C GLU A 327 22.92 22.76 -10.92
N ILE A 328 21.75 22.90 -10.28
CA ILE A 328 20.56 23.47 -10.95
C ILE A 328 20.23 24.94 -10.58
N ASP A 329 20.11 25.78 -11.63
CA ASP A 329 19.47 27.11 -11.65
C ASP A 329 17.99 27.09 -11.18
N ASP A 330 17.46 28.24 -10.73
CA ASP A 330 16.10 28.42 -10.14
C ASP A 330 14.90 27.98 -11.02
N GLU A 331 15.10 27.50 -12.25
CA GLU A 331 14.01 26.97 -13.05
C GLU A 331 13.63 25.53 -12.63
N PRO A 332 12.33 25.24 -12.44
CA PRO A 332 11.87 23.92 -12.02
C PRO A 332 12.06 22.91 -13.16
N ILE A 333 13.19 22.21 -13.17
CA ILE A 333 13.39 20.97 -13.94
C ILE A 333 12.56 19.87 -13.28
N CYS A 334 11.25 19.91 -13.47
CA CYS A 334 10.38 18.76 -13.27
C CYS A 334 9.86 18.40 -14.66
N PRO A 335 10.49 17.46 -15.39
CA PRO A 335 9.95 17.01 -16.66
C PRO A 335 8.56 16.40 -16.39
N ARG A 336 7.51 17.13 -16.78
CA ARG A 336 6.12 16.68 -16.66
C ARG A 336 5.85 15.67 -17.77
N PHE A 337 5.71 14.41 -17.39
CA PHE A 337 5.06 13.41 -18.24
C PHE A 337 3.62 13.27 -17.79
N THR A 338 2.72 13.91 -18.53
CA THR A 338 1.30 13.57 -18.48
C THR A 338 1.15 12.23 -19.18
N VAL A 339 0.83 11.15 -18.46
CA VAL A 339 0.25 9.99 -19.14
C VAL A 339 -1.16 10.45 -19.49
N ALA A 340 -1.40 10.98 -20.69
CA ALA A 340 -2.70 11.55 -21.00
C ALA A 340 -3.75 10.43 -21.07
N THR A 341 -4.40 10.19 -19.94
CA THR A 341 -5.83 9.92 -19.98
C THR A 341 -6.43 11.17 -20.62
N GLN A 342 -6.75 11.11 -21.92
CA GLN A 342 -7.20 12.27 -22.71
C GLN A 342 -8.08 13.23 -21.88
N PRO A 343 -7.66 14.49 -21.66
CA PRO A 343 -8.44 15.48 -20.90
C PRO A 343 -9.70 15.97 -21.62
N ARG A 344 -10.14 15.30 -22.70
CA ARG A 344 -11.32 15.72 -23.46
C ARG A 344 -12.63 15.33 -22.78
N PHE A 345 -12.62 14.48 -21.75
CA PHE A 345 -13.75 14.32 -20.84
C PHE A 345 -13.69 15.38 -19.73
N ARG A 346 -13.71 16.65 -20.13
CA ARG A 346 -13.61 17.80 -19.21
C ARG A 346 -14.89 18.11 -18.45
N HIS A 347 -15.97 17.37 -18.65
CA HIS A 347 -17.25 17.67 -18.01
C HIS A 347 -17.98 16.39 -17.60
N SER A 348 -17.84 16.04 -16.32
CA SER A 348 -18.89 15.59 -15.38
C SER A 348 -18.36 14.50 -14.43
N TYR A 349 -18.09 14.90 -13.18
CA TYR A 349 -18.03 14.16 -11.90
C TYR A 349 -17.39 12.76 -11.87
N GLU A 350 -16.47 12.37 -11.00
CA GLU A 350 -15.72 12.87 -9.85
C GLU A 350 -14.62 11.82 -9.69
N ALA A 351 -13.38 12.21 -9.38
CA ALA A 351 -12.17 11.37 -9.38
C ALA A 351 -12.40 9.84 -9.19
N PRO A 352 -12.49 9.04 -10.26
CA PRO A 352 -12.91 7.63 -10.18
C PRO A 352 -11.82 6.67 -9.68
N TRP A 353 -10.76 7.18 -9.10
CA TRP A 353 -9.54 6.45 -8.78
C TRP A 353 -9.53 6.23 -7.28
N TYR A 354 -9.13 5.07 -6.78
CA TYR A 354 -9.07 4.88 -5.32
C TYR A 354 -7.75 4.32 -4.80
N ARG A 355 -6.92 3.66 -5.63
CA ARG A 355 -5.56 3.23 -5.27
C ARG A 355 -4.64 3.06 -6.47
N LEU A 356 -3.35 3.30 -6.29
CA LEU A 356 -2.28 3.15 -7.27
C LEU A 356 -1.22 2.15 -6.79
N CYS A 357 -0.79 1.28 -7.68
CA CYS A 357 0.37 0.41 -7.49
C CYS A 357 1.33 0.57 -8.67
N GLY A 358 2.62 0.74 -8.35
CA GLY A 358 3.70 0.89 -9.31
C GLY A 358 4.51 -0.40 -9.46
N GLY A 359 4.34 -1.10 -10.58
CA GLY A 359 5.22 -2.17 -11.01
C GLY A 359 6.52 -1.63 -11.62
N ARG A 360 7.24 -2.51 -12.33
CA ARG A 360 8.46 -2.15 -13.05
C ARG A 360 8.20 -1.62 -14.44
N ARG A 361 7.24 -2.22 -15.12
CA ARG A 361 6.85 -1.99 -16.50
C ARG A 361 5.44 -1.47 -16.59
N GLN A 362 4.63 -1.66 -15.55
CA GLN A 362 3.22 -1.31 -15.56
C GLN A 362 2.81 -0.65 -14.25
N CYS A 363 1.90 0.30 -14.36
CA CYS A 363 1.11 0.74 -13.22
C CYS A 363 -0.23 0.01 -13.27
N LEU A 364 -0.75 -0.29 -12.08
CA LEU A 364 -2.08 -0.83 -11.87
C LEU A 364 -2.80 0.11 -10.93
N TRP A 365 -4.04 0.45 -11.26
CA TRP A 365 -4.91 1.18 -10.35
C TRP A 365 -6.30 0.63 -10.44
N LEU A 366 -7.13 1.02 -9.49
CA LEU A 366 -8.54 0.72 -9.54
C LEU A 366 -9.34 1.95 -9.94
N SER A 367 -10.35 1.71 -10.77
CA SER A 367 -11.17 2.73 -11.43
C SER A 367 -12.66 2.44 -11.27
N ALA A 368 -13.44 3.51 -11.10
CA ALA A 368 -14.90 3.55 -11.10
C ALA A 368 -15.46 4.45 -12.23
N SER A 369 -14.63 4.82 -13.23
CA SER A 369 -14.84 5.99 -14.11
C SER A 369 -15.85 5.81 -15.23
N GLU A 370 -16.01 4.59 -15.73
CA GLU A 370 -16.62 4.32 -17.04
C GLU A 370 -18.05 3.77 -16.93
N ILE A 371 -18.74 4.09 -15.84
CA ILE A 371 -19.82 3.24 -15.37
C ILE A 371 -21.17 3.94 -15.56
N THR A 372 -21.88 3.53 -16.61
CA THR A 372 -23.36 3.46 -16.56
C THR A 372 -23.75 2.77 -15.25
N ARG A 373 -24.78 3.25 -14.52
CA ARG A 373 -25.15 2.95 -13.11
C ARG A 373 -24.96 1.51 -12.52
N ARG A 374 -24.56 0.49 -13.27
CA ARG A 374 -24.53 -0.93 -12.90
C ARG A 374 -23.15 -1.61 -12.78
N ALA A 375 -22.07 -1.11 -13.39
CA ALA A 375 -20.79 -1.80 -13.29
C ALA A 375 -20.11 -1.52 -11.93
N GLY A 376 -19.42 -2.51 -11.36
CA GLY A 376 -18.60 -2.33 -10.16
C GLY A 376 -17.24 -1.72 -10.49
N PRO A 377 -16.44 -1.36 -9.46
CA PRO A 377 -15.06 -0.97 -9.68
C PRO A 377 -14.25 -2.05 -10.40
N HIS A 378 -13.27 -1.65 -11.21
CA HIS A 378 -12.45 -2.54 -12.03
C HIS A 378 -10.97 -2.13 -12.02
N PHE A 379 -10.10 -3.04 -12.42
CA PHE A 379 -8.68 -2.75 -12.59
C PHE A 379 -8.43 -2.06 -13.92
N LYS A 380 -7.45 -1.16 -13.90
CA LYS A 380 -6.87 -0.57 -15.11
C LYS A 380 -5.35 -0.63 -15.02
N THR A 381 -4.73 -0.92 -16.14
CA THR A 381 -3.28 -0.97 -16.24
C THR A 381 -2.77 -0.21 -17.44
N ALA A 382 -1.60 0.41 -17.28
CA ALA A 382 -0.90 1.09 -18.36
C ALA A 382 0.61 0.82 -18.25
N PRO A 383 1.34 0.80 -19.38
CA PRO A 383 2.79 0.70 -19.35
C PRO A 383 3.41 1.94 -18.71
N ILE A 384 4.46 1.74 -17.91
CA ILE A 384 5.31 2.79 -17.38
C ILE A 384 6.35 3.11 -18.47
N PRO A 385 6.33 4.33 -19.03
CA PRO A 385 7.25 4.69 -20.09
C PRO A 385 8.69 4.73 -19.55
N LEU A 386 9.59 3.98 -20.18
CA LEU A 386 11.03 4.03 -19.87
C LEU A 386 11.70 5.27 -20.47
N GLN A 387 11.14 5.79 -21.55
CA GLN A 387 11.56 6.97 -22.27
C GLN A 387 10.34 7.85 -22.54
N PRO A 388 10.51 9.16 -22.74
CA PRO A 388 9.48 10.05 -23.27
C PRO A 388 8.83 9.42 -24.50
N LEU A 389 7.59 8.94 -24.38
CA LEU A 389 6.90 8.32 -25.51
C LEU A 389 6.37 9.41 -26.44
N THR A 390 6.55 9.21 -27.75
CA THR A 390 5.90 10.04 -28.78
C THR A 390 4.44 9.62 -29.02
N GLU A 391 4.07 8.39 -28.66
CA GLU A 391 2.70 7.86 -28.76
C GLU A 391 2.25 7.21 -27.45
N GLU A 392 1.06 7.60 -26.99
CA GLU A 392 0.47 7.10 -25.75
C GLU A 392 -0.27 5.78 -26.01
N ALA A 393 0.10 4.73 -25.28
CA ALA A 393 -0.72 3.52 -25.22
C ALA A 393 -1.89 3.78 -24.25
N PRO A 394 -3.16 3.69 -24.70
CA PRO A 394 -4.30 3.85 -23.81
C PRO A 394 -4.29 2.74 -22.74
N PRO A 395 -4.81 3.05 -21.55
CA PRO A 395 -4.92 2.08 -20.47
C PRO A 395 -5.88 0.95 -20.85
N VAL A 396 -5.62 -0.24 -20.32
CA VAL A 396 -6.49 -1.41 -20.50
C VAL A 396 -7.24 -1.68 -19.21
N ALA A 397 -8.57 -1.70 -19.31
CA ALA A 397 -9.44 -2.10 -18.22
C ALA A 397 -9.63 -3.62 -18.21
N TRP A 398 -9.70 -4.19 -17.01
CA TRP A 398 -10.08 -5.59 -16.80
C TRP A 398 -10.77 -5.74 -15.44
N SER A 399 -11.80 -6.57 -15.40
CA SER A 399 -12.43 -7.07 -14.18
C SER A 399 -12.85 -8.50 -14.42
N GLN A 400 -12.99 -9.27 -13.35
CA GLN A 400 -13.78 -10.47 -13.42
C GLN A 400 -15.17 -10.14 -12.88
N ASP A 401 -16.17 -10.30 -13.74
CA ASP A 401 -17.56 -10.13 -13.36
C ASP A 401 -18.06 -11.49 -12.84
N GLY A 402 -18.28 -11.58 -11.53
CA GLY A 402 -18.81 -12.80 -10.92
C GLY A 402 -19.13 -12.62 -9.45
N PRO A 403 -20.16 -13.31 -8.92
CA PRO A 403 -20.53 -13.21 -7.51
C PRO A 403 -19.42 -13.74 -6.61
N GLU A 404 -18.60 -14.69 -7.07
CA GLU A 404 -17.47 -15.26 -6.33
C GLU A 404 -16.25 -14.33 -6.30
N GLN A 405 -16.21 -13.28 -7.12
CA GLN A 405 -15.04 -12.40 -7.20
C GLN A 405 -14.93 -11.50 -5.96
N PRO A 406 -13.70 -11.11 -5.59
CA PRO A 406 -13.49 -10.22 -4.46
C PRO A 406 -14.21 -8.90 -4.71
N ALA A 407 -14.88 -8.39 -3.69
CA ALA A 407 -15.54 -7.09 -3.76
C ALA A 407 -14.48 -5.97 -3.86
N LEU A 408 -14.19 -5.51 -5.07
CA LEU A 408 -13.23 -4.41 -5.32
C LEU A 408 -13.71 -3.05 -4.78
N TRP A 409 -14.98 -2.92 -4.42
CA TRP A 409 -15.50 -1.74 -3.73
C TRP A 409 -15.28 -1.77 -2.21
N ALA A 410 -14.81 -2.90 -1.67
CA ALA A 410 -14.75 -3.16 -0.24
C ALA A 410 -13.38 -2.85 0.38
N LEU A 411 -12.90 -1.62 0.17
CA LEU A 411 -11.60 -1.13 0.64
C LEU A 411 -10.42 -2.05 0.25
N PRO A 412 -10.21 -2.32 -1.05
CA PRO A 412 -9.24 -3.31 -1.45
C PRO A 412 -7.81 -2.83 -1.25
N VAL A 413 -6.95 -3.77 -0.88
CA VAL A 413 -5.51 -3.64 -0.92
C VAL A 413 -4.98 -4.59 -1.98
N PHE A 414 -4.07 -4.13 -2.83
CA PHE A 414 -3.51 -4.96 -3.90
C PHE A 414 -2.04 -4.68 -4.14
N ASP A 415 -1.39 -5.65 -4.77
CA ASP A 415 0.00 -5.57 -5.19
C ASP A 415 0.21 -6.35 -6.51
N ILE A 416 1.28 -6.04 -7.23
CA ILE A 416 1.59 -6.67 -8.52
C ILE A 416 3.04 -7.13 -8.62
N ASP A 417 3.21 -8.30 -9.23
CA ASP A 417 4.46 -8.68 -9.87
C ASP A 417 4.19 -8.68 -11.37
N ASP A 418 4.46 -7.55 -12.01
CA ASP A 418 4.27 -7.38 -13.44
C ASP A 418 5.32 -8.09 -14.27
N VAL A 419 6.39 -8.63 -13.69
CA VAL A 419 7.33 -9.46 -14.46
C VAL A 419 6.83 -10.89 -14.56
N LEU A 420 6.22 -11.41 -13.49
CA LEU A 420 5.58 -12.72 -13.48
C LEU A 420 4.10 -12.66 -13.88
N GLY A 421 3.50 -11.49 -14.06
CA GLY A 421 2.09 -11.36 -14.43
C GLY A 421 1.18 -11.88 -13.32
N LEU A 422 1.47 -11.51 -12.07
CA LEU A 422 0.65 -11.82 -10.90
C LEU A 422 0.06 -10.53 -10.34
N THR A 423 -1.22 -10.58 -9.98
CA THR A 423 -1.89 -9.53 -9.21
C THR A 423 -2.53 -10.18 -8.00
N VAL A 424 -2.30 -9.62 -6.81
CA VAL A 424 -2.95 -10.07 -5.58
C VAL A 424 -3.86 -8.98 -5.05
N VAL A 425 -5.05 -9.35 -4.58
CA VAL A 425 -6.02 -8.43 -3.99
C VAL A 425 -6.60 -9.01 -2.71
N GLY A 426 -6.70 -8.18 -1.68
CA GLY A 426 -7.37 -8.46 -0.43
C GLY A 426 -8.40 -7.38 -0.15
N ASN A 427 -9.42 -7.65 0.67
CA ASN A 427 -10.42 -6.65 1.04
C ASN A 427 -10.90 -6.77 2.49
N CYS A 428 -11.83 -5.90 2.88
CA CYS A 428 -12.34 -5.87 4.26
C CYS A 428 -13.19 -7.08 4.66
N PHE A 429 -13.62 -7.92 3.72
CA PHE A 429 -14.34 -9.17 4.01
C PHE A 429 -13.42 -10.37 4.22
N GLY A 430 -12.10 -10.17 4.12
CA GLY A 430 -11.12 -11.25 4.15
C GLY A 430 -11.06 -12.06 2.85
N GLU A 431 -11.60 -11.55 1.75
CA GLU A 431 -11.45 -12.18 0.43
C GLU A 431 -10.06 -11.86 -0.11
N LEU A 432 -9.25 -12.90 -0.32
CA LEU A 432 -7.90 -12.82 -0.88
C LEU A 432 -7.89 -13.54 -2.24
N SER A 433 -7.60 -12.82 -3.31
CA SER A 433 -7.52 -13.39 -4.66
C SER A 433 -6.14 -13.19 -5.28
N ILE A 434 -5.69 -14.21 -6.00
CA ILE A 434 -4.46 -14.22 -6.80
C ILE A 434 -4.85 -14.42 -8.25
N TYR A 435 -4.56 -13.42 -9.07
CA TYR A 435 -4.78 -13.42 -10.50
C TYR A 435 -3.49 -13.77 -11.23
N ASP A 436 -3.50 -14.87 -11.97
CA ASP A 436 -2.41 -15.29 -12.86
C ASP A 436 -2.75 -14.92 -14.30
N HIS A 437 -2.09 -13.88 -14.82
CA HIS A 437 -2.30 -13.35 -16.18
C HIS A 437 -1.63 -14.18 -17.27
N VAL A 438 -0.78 -15.15 -16.93
CA VAL A 438 -0.06 -15.96 -17.92
C VAL A 438 -0.55 -17.40 -17.95
N GLY A 439 -1.00 -17.91 -16.81
CA GLY A 439 -1.35 -19.31 -16.60
C GLY A 439 -0.12 -20.24 -16.61
N ASN A 440 -0.39 -21.54 -16.53
CA ASN A 440 0.63 -22.60 -16.55
C ASN A 440 1.77 -22.38 -15.55
N HIS A 441 1.41 -22.06 -14.30
CA HIS A 441 2.37 -22.09 -13.21
C HIS A 441 3.00 -23.48 -13.13
N PRO A 442 4.33 -23.61 -13.09
CA PRO A 442 4.96 -24.90 -12.95
C PRO A 442 4.58 -25.52 -11.61
N ALA A 443 3.74 -26.54 -11.65
CA ALA A 443 3.39 -27.33 -10.48
C ALA A 443 4.59 -28.07 -9.85
N GLN A 444 5.79 -27.96 -10.43
CA GLN A 444 6.98 -28.72 -10.03
C GLN A 444 8.24 -27.89 -9.74
N SER A 445 8.28 -26.57 -9.98
CA SER A 445 9.50 -25.80 -9.65
C SER A 445 9.43 -25.30 -8.20
N GLU A 446 9.72 -26.18 -7.24
CA GLU A 446 9.95 -25.79 -5.85
C GLU A 446 11.10 -24.77 -5.70
N GLU A 447 11.95 -24.65 -6.73
CA GLU A 447 13.19 -23.86 -6.72
C GLU A 447 13.09 -22.43 -7.28
N LEU A 448 11.92 -21.94 -7.71
CA LEU A 448 11.80 -20.50 -8.03
C LEU A 448 11.90 -19.63 -6.76
N THR A 449 11.75 -20.25 -5.59
CA THR A 449 12.08 -19.62 -4.32
C THR A 449 13.57 -19.30 -4.31
N PHE A 450 13.92 -18.02 -4.32
CA PHE A 450 15.21 -17.61 -3.78
C PHE A 450 15.21 -18.11 -2.34
N ASP A 451 16.00 -19.14 -2.07
CA ASP A 451 16.27 -19.59 -0.71
C ASP A 451 16.64 -18.32 0.07
N LEU A 452 15.78 -17.92 1.02
CA LEU A 452 16.13 -16.92 2.02
C LEU A 452 17.53 -17.30 2.49
N PRO A 453 18.54 -16.40 2.39
CA PRO A 453 19.93 -16.76 2.52
C PRO A 453 20.10 -17.68 3.73
N ARG A 454 20.38 -18.97 3.46
CA ARG A 454 20.57 -19.96 4.53
C ARG A 454 21.72 -19.40 5.35
N GLY A 455 21.48 -19.04 6.61
CA GLY A 455 22.29 -18.13 7.45
C GLY A 455 23.72 -18.58 7.77
N GLN A 456 24.51 -19.00 6.78
CA GLN A 456 25.89 -19.43 6.92
C GLN A 456 26.89 -18.28 6.67
N ASN A 457 26.42 -17.08 6.30
CA ASN A 457 27.30 -15.93 6.24
C ASN A 457 27.57 -15.40 7.67
N PRO A 458 28.84 -15.39 8.13
CA PRO A 458 29.21 -14.97 9.49
C PRO A 458 28.95 -13.49 9.78
N ILE A 459 28.50 -12.69 8.80
CA ILE A 459 28.07 -11.29 9.02
C ILE A 459 26.77 -11.22 9.84
N MET A 460 26.03 -12.33 10.01
CA MET A 460 24.89 -12.39 10.94
C MET A 460 25.28 -12.24 12.43
N THR A 461 26.56 -12.14 12.80
CA THR A 461 27.00 -11.96 14.19
C THR A 461 26.53 -10.68 14.88
N GLN A 462 25.94 -9.72 14.16
CA GLN A 462 25.41 -8.48 14.78
C GLN A 462 23.90 -8.49 15.03
N LEU A 463 23.14 -9.40 14.40
CA LEU A 463 21.73 -9.53 14.77
C LEU A 463 21.63 -10.41 16.02
N PRO A 464 20.85 -10.02 17.04
CA PRO A 464 20.71 -10.83 18.25
C PRO A 464 20.30 -12.26 17.87
N MET A 465 21.16 -13.23 18.25
CA MET A 465 20.94 -14.66 17.97
C MET A 465 19.66 -15.18 18.64
N VAL A 466 19.22 -14.52 19.71
CA VAL A 466 17.95 -14.82 20.36
C VAL A 466 16.86 -14.09 19.58
N SER A 467 16.27 -14.76 18.60
CA SER A 467 15.00 -14.32 18.03
C SER A 467 13.97 -14.29 19.16
N ILE A 468 13.45 -13.11 19.51
CA ILE A 468 12.24 -13.02 20.32
C ILE A 468 11.11 -13.44 19.39
N PRO A 469 10.47 -14.61 19.59
CA PRO A 469 9.33 -14.99 18.78
C PRO A 469 8.31 -13.87 18.89
N LEU A 470 7.72 -13.47 17.77
CA LEU A 470 6.67 -12.46 17.73
C LEU A 470 5.35 -13.04 18.28
N ASN A 471 5.38 -13.50 19.53
CA ASN A 471 4.23 -13.83 20.35
C ASN A 471 4.06 -12.69 21.34
N LEU A 472 3.72 -11.51 20.81
CA LEU A 472 3.29 -10.38 21.62
C LEU A 472 1.98 -10.85 22.27
N SER A 473 2.07 -11.32 23.52
CA SER A 473 0.99 -12.04 24.20
C SER A 473 -0.32 -11.28 24.04
N TYR A 474 -1.23 -11.88 23.28
CA TYR A 474 -2.61 -11.48 23.30
C TYR A 474 -3.20 -11.97 24.61
N ALA A 475 -3.66 -11.04 25.45
CA ALA A 475 -4.87 -11.34 26.18
C ALA A 475 -5.99 -11.33 25.10
N PRO A 476 -6.59 -12.47 24.72
CA PRO A 476 -7.81 -12.43 23.93
C PRO A 476 -8.76 -11.48 24.66
N ARG A 477 -9.20 -10.41 23.99
CA ARG A 477 -10.18 -9.48 24.56
C ARG A 477 -11.43 -10.31 24.82
N ASN A 478 -11.67 -10.69 26.08
CA ASN A 478 -12.80 -11.54 26.42
C ASN A 478 -14.09 -10.77 26.03
N PRO A 479 -14.87 -11.26 25.04
CA PRO A 479 -16.05 -10.54 24.57
C PRO A 479 -17.06 -10.31 25.70
N GLU A 480 -17.17 -11.24 26.64
CA GLU A 480 -18.13 -11.14 27.74
C GLU A 480 -17.77 -10.05 28.76
N SER A 481 -16.48 -9.73 28.95
CA SER A 481 -16.08 -8.61 29.81
C SER A 481 -16.16 -7.27 29.10
N MET A 482 -15.98 -7.23 27.77
CA MET A 482 -16.12 -5.98 27.01
C MET A 482 -17.56 -5.48 27.02
N PHE A 483 -18.58 -6.27 26.71
CA PHE A 483 -19.93 -5.68 26.63
C PHE A 483 -20.53 -5.29 27.99
N ALA A 484 -20.09 -5.90 29.09
CA ALA A 484 -20.55 -5.57 30.44
C ALA A 484 -19.76 -4.43 31.12
N GLU A 485 -18.48 -4.24 30.76
CA GLU A 485 -17.60 -3.18 31.33
C GLU A 485 -17.13 -2.13 30.29
N ALA A 486 -17.59 -2.18 29.03
CA ALA A 486 -17.11 -1.30 27.96
C ALA A 486 -17.45 0.16 28.18
N ASN A 487 -18.53 0.50 28.90
CA ASN A 487 -18.90 1.91 28.96
C ASN A 487 -17.83 2.72 29.72
N PRO A 488 -17.40 2.37 30.95
CA PRO A 488 -16.36 3.15 31.63
C PRO A 488 -14.96 3.01 31.04
N ALA A 489 -14.58 1.83 30.54
CA ALA A 489 -13.21 1.57 30.04
C ALA A 489 -12.99 2.02 28.59
N VAL A 490 -14.05 2.11 27.77
CA VAL A 490 -14.00 2.81 26.48
C VAL A 490 -14.04 4.32 26.75
N LEU A 491 -14.95 4.80 27.61
CA LEU A 491 -15.03 6.22 28.02
C LEU A 491 -13.74 6.74 28.68
N SER A 492 -13.06 5.94 29.51
CA SER A 492 -11.78 6.32 30.14
C SER A 492 -10.67 6.52 29.11
N LYS A 493 -10.83 6.00 27.89
CA LYS A 493 -9.89 6.21 26.80
C LYS A 493 -10.14 7.51 26.03
N TRP A 494 -11.26 8.18 26.28
CA TRP A 494 -11.59 9.48 25.72
C TRP A 494 -11.39 10.57 26.77
N THR A 495 -10.18 10.62 27.32
CA THR A 495 -9.82 11.66 28.27
C THR A 495 -9.97 13.03 27.61
N GLN A 496 -10.93 13.81 28.09
CA GLN A 496 -11.07 15.20 27.69
C GLN A 496 -9.93 16.01 28.26
N ASP A 497 -9.33 16.81 27.42
CA ASP A 497 -8.32 17.77 27.87
C ASP A 497 -9.04 18.90 28.65
N PRO A 498 -8.40 19.48 29.67
CA PRO A 498 -8.99 20.56 30.48
C PRO A 498 -8.96 21.89 29.73
N ILE A 499 -9.63 21.96 28.57
CA ILE A 499 -9.68 23.14 27.71
C ILE A 499 -10.84 24.03 28.14
N ASP A 500 -10.59 25.32 28.32
CA ASP A 500 -11.67 26.29 28.46
C ASP A 500 -12.31 26.55 27.09
N LEU A 501 -13.51 26.02 26.89
CA LEU A 501 -14.25 26.12 25.63
C LEU A 501 -15.38 27.15 25.72
N GLY A 502 -15.65 27.73 26.89
CA GLY A 502 -16.85 28.53 27.13
C GLY A 502 -18.14 27.70 27.19
N ASP A 503 -19.23 28.34 27.62
CA ASP A 503 -20.49 27.67 27.99
C ASP A 503 -21.29 27.09 26.81
N TYR A 504 -20.93 27.45 25.57
CA TYR A 504 -21.62 27.01 24.36
C TYR A 504 -21.18 25.61 23.89
N TRP A 505 -20.01 25.14 24.32
CA TRP A 505 -19.54 23.79 24.02
C TRP A 505 -20.05 22.79 25.05
N ARG A 506 -20.68 21.75 24.58
CA ARG A 506 -21.15 20.63 25.39
C ARG A 506 -20.10 19.52 25.39
N ARG A 507 -19.85 18.94 26.56
CA ARG A 507 -18.86 17.87 26.74
C ARG A 507 -19.47 16.48 26.78
N ASP A 508 -20.79 16.36 26.86
CA ASP A 508 -21.54 15.12 26.93
C ASP A 508 -21.81 14.51 25.55
N TRP A 509 -20.80 14.51 24.67
CA TRP A 509 -20.92 13.96 23.30
C TRP A 509 -21.22 12.44 23.29
N TRP A 510 -20.90 11.73 24.38
CA TRP A 510 -21.22 10.31 24.57
C TRP A 510 -22.69 10.06 24.96
N ASP A 511 -23.44 11.10 25.32
CA ASP A 511 -24.83 10.97 25.73
C ASP A 511 -25.71 10.93 24.47
N HIS A 512 -25.97 9.72 23.97
CA HIS A 512 -26.76 9.49 22.76
C HIS A 512 -28.18 10.08 22.83
N GLU A 513 -28.75 10.27 24.03
CA GLU A 513 -30.08 10.88 24.16
C GLU A 513 -30.04 12.38 23.90
N LYS A 514 -28.90 13.02 24.18
CA LYS A 514 -28.71 14.46 23.99
C LYS A 514 -28.01 14.82 22.69
N CYS A 515 -27.16 13.95 22.18
CA CYS A 515 -26.53 14.12 20.88
C CYS A 515 -27.49 13.65 19.78
N SER A 516 -28.53 14.45 19.50
CA SER A 516 -29.44 14.18 18.40
C SER A 516 -28.83 14.68 17.08
N GLY A 517 -28.48 13.78 16.16
CA GLY A 517 -28.06 14.19 14.79
C GLY A 517 -26.93 13.36 14.19
N TYR A 518 -26.18 13.98 13.27
CA TYR A 518 -25.13 13.36 12.44
C TYR A 518 -23.81 13.12 13.19
N LEU A 519 -23.76 13.35 14.50
CA LEU A 519 -22.58 13.17 15.35
C LEU A 519 -22.69 11.92 16.22
N TYR A 520 -23.19 10.81 15.67
CA TYR A 520 -23.20 9.55 16.39
C TYR A 520 -21.78 9.13 16.73
N CYS A 521 -21.56 8.67 17.98
CA CYS A 521 -20.27 8.18 18.45
C CYS A 521 -19.68 7.12 17.50
N ASP A 522 -20.55 6.31 16.90
CA ASP A 522 -20.21 5.24 15.96
C ASP A 522 -19.52 5.73 14.68
N GLU A 523 -19.72 7.00 14.28
CA GLU A 523 -19.06 7.55 13.09
C GLU A 523 -17.59 7.95 13.33
N TRP A 524 -17.15 7.93 14.59
CA TRP A 524 -15.83 8.42 15.02
C TRP A 524 -14.94 7.32 15.62
N GLU A 525 -15.33 6.05 15.46
CA GLU A 525 -14.59 4.91 16.01
C GLU A 525 -13.41 4.48 15.13
N GLY A 526 -13.35 4.94 13.88
CA GLY A 526 -12.35 4.54 12.89
C GLY A 526 -12.76 3.29 12.12
N LEU A 527 -14.07 3.05 12.01
CA LEU A 527 -14.66 1.98 11.23
C LEU A 527 -14.51 2.24 9.74
N LEU A 528 -14.69 1.19 8.95
CA LEU A 528 -14.57 1.25 7.50
C LEU A 528 -15.51 2.33 6.93
N CYS A 529 -14.89 3.39 6.38
CA CYS A 529 -15.56 4.51 5.72
C CYS A 529 -16.45 5.38 6.62
N ASP A 530 -16.29 5.32 7.94
CA ASP A 530 -16.87 6.31 8.86
C ASP A 530 -16.15 7.68 8.77
N LEU A 531 -16.53 8.67 9.58
CA LEU A 531 -15.90 9.99 9.56
C LEU A 531 -14.45 9.92 10.06
N ALA A 532 -14.16 9.10 11.08
CA ALA A 532 -12.79 8.94 11.56
C ALA A 532 -11.85 8.35 10.49
N TRP A 533 -12.33 7.35 9.75
CA TRP A 533 -11.62 6.79 8.60
C TRP A 533 -11.39 7.84 7.53
N LYS A 534 -12.37 8.70 7.23
CA LYS A 534 -12.20 9.81 6.26
C LYS A 534 -11.16 10.82 6.73
N VAL A 535 -11.14 11.17 8.01
CA VAL A 535 -10.12 12.09 8.57
C VAL A 535 -8.71 11.50 8.40
N GLU A 536 -8.53 10.21 8.67
CA GLU A 536 -7.25 9.52 8.47
C GLU A 536 -6.88 9.39 6.98
N HIS A 537 -7.80 8.91 6.15
CA HIS A 537 -7.49 8.46 4.78
C HIS A 537 -7.69 9.53 3.73
N ALA A 538 -8.64 10.46 3.88
CA ALA A 538 -8.93 11.50 2.90
C ALA A 538 -8.27 12.84 3.25
N TYR A 539 -8.18 13.19 4.53
CA TYR A 539 -7.49 14.42 4.97
C TYR A 539 -6.03 14.16 5.36
N GLY A 540 -5.65 12.92 5.68
CA GLY A 540 -4.27 12.59 6.05
C GLY A 540 -3.94 12.93 7.51
N PHE A 541 -4.93 12.95 8.40
CA PHE A 541 -4.70 13.07 9.84
C PHE A 541 -4.77 11.69 10.49
N ALA A 542 -3.68 10.93 10.35
CA ALA A 542 -3.60 9.59 10.92
C ALA A 542 -3.41 9.63 12.43
N GLY A 543 -4.06 8.69 13.12
CA GLY A 543 -3.99 8.57 14.57
C GLY A 543 -5.37 8.36 15.17
N ARG A 544 -5.39 8.32 16.50
CA ARG A 544 -6.63 8.16 17.23
C ARG A 544 -7.37 9.49 17.34
N ILE A 545 -8.63 9.49 16.95
CA ILE A 545 -9.55 10.60 17.19
C ILE A 545 -9.99 10.58 18.64
N ILE A 546 -10.05 11.75 19.28
CA ILE A 546 -10.52 11.94 20.65
C ILE A 546 -11.47 13.14 20.69
N PRO A 547 -12.80 12.98 20.58
CA PRO A 547 -13.77 14.03 20.78
C PRO A 547 -13.58 14.71 22.13
N GLN A 548 -13.62 16.04 22.07
CA GLN A 548 -13.43 16.92 23.20
C GLN A 548 -14.76 17.55 23.59
N ALA A 549 -15.47 18.10 22.61
CA ALA A 549 -16.75 18.76 22.82
C ALA A 549 -17.53 18.88 21.51
N TRP A 550 -18.80 19.24 21.61
CA TRP A 550 -19.66 19.48 20.48
C TRP A 550 -20.56 20.71 20.71
N ILE A 551 -21.09 21.28 19.63
CA ILE A 551 -22.09 22.35 19.67
C ILE A 551 -23.33 21.88 18.92
N ASP A 552 -24.48 21.98 19.58
CA ASP A 552 -25.79 21.98 18.96
C ASP A 552 -26.31 23.41 18.96
N ASP A 553 -26.21 24.09 17.82
CA ASP A 553 -26.71 25.44 17.73
C ASP A 553 -28.13 25.40 17.18
N GLU A 554 -29.14 25.57 18.04
CA GLU A 554 -30.53 25.63 17.59
C GLU A 554 -30.78 26.78 16.57
N TYR A 555 -29.90 27.80 16.55
CA TYR A 555 -29.99 28.94 15.65
C TYR A 555 -29.14 28.79 14.38
N HIS A 556 -28.14 27.91 14.39
CA HIS A 556 -27.31 27.61 13.22
C HIS A 556 -27.41 26.14 12.84
N PRO A 557 -27.82 25.80 11.60
CA PRO A 557 -28.04 24.40 11.18
C PRO A 557 -26.77 23.54 11.12
N ALA A 558 -25.62 24.05 11.57
CA ALA A 558 -24.34 23.40 11.45
C ALA A 558 -23.91 22.80 12.80
N GLN A 559 -23.96 21.48 12.91
CA GLN A 559 -23.43 20.76 14.08
C GLN A 559 -21.90 20.78 14.03
N ARG A 560 -21.24 21.07 15.16
CA ARG A 560 -19.78 21.12 15.24
C ARG A 560 -19.25 20.12 16.23
N LEU A 561 -18.20 19.39 15.85
CA LEU A 561 -17.45 18.50 16.73
C LEU A 561 -16.00 18.97 16.84
N LEU A 562 -15.58 19.30 18.05
CA LEU A 562 -14.18 19.49 18.39
C LEU A 562 -13.59 18.15 18.82
N PHE A 563 -12.50 17.76 18.20
CA PHE A 563 -11.76 16.56 18.56
C PHE A 563 -10.26 16.81 18.47
N ARG A 564 -9.49 15.90 19.07
CA ARG A 564 -8.03 15.89 19.01
C ARG A 564 -7.53 14.65 18.28
N ILE A 565 -6.48 14.83 17.48
CA ILE A 565 -5.64 13.75 16.94
C ILE A 565 -4.22 14.05 17.38
N GLY A 566 -3.65 13.17 18.19
CA GLY A 566 -2.32 13.42 18.74
C GLY A 566 -2.29 14.67 19.59
N ASN A 567 -1.52 15.67 19.21
CA ASN A 567 -1.44 16.98 19.87
C ASN A 567 -2.15 18.10 19.10
N ARG A 568 -2.88 17.78 18.03
CA ARG A 568 -3.61 18.76 17.20
C ARG A 568 -5.11 18.70 17.46
N TYR A 569 -5.73 19.86 17.60
CA TYR A 569 -7.19 20.00 17.67
C TYR A 569 -7.75 20.33 16.30
N LEU A 570 -8.90 19.73 16.01
CA LEU A 570 -9.64 19.90 14.79
C LEU A 570 -11.11 20.13 15.11
N VAL A 571 -11.78 20.92 14.27
CA VAL A 571 -13.24 21.04 14.29
C VAL A 571 -13.79 20.55 12.98
N TYR A 572 -14.76 19.65 13.09
CA TYR A 572 -15.59 19.21 11.99
C TYR A 572 -16.94 19.92 12.05
N THR A 573 -17.37 20.47 10.92
CA THR A 573 -18.67 21.13 10.78
C THR A 573 -19.54 20.34 9.81
N ALA A 574 -20.64 19.78 10.30
CA ALA A 574 -21.67 19.16 9.48
C ALA A 574 -22.72 20.21 9.11
N GLU A 575 -22.71 20.70 7.87
CA GLU A 575 -23.80 21.57 7.38
C GLU A 575 -25.01 20.73 6.96
N ALA A 576 -26.17 20.99 7.60
CA ALA A 576 -27.39 20.22 7.34
C ALA A 576 -28.10 20.54 6.01
N ALA A 577 -27.66 21.56 5.26
CA ALA A 577 -28.39 22.06 4.09
C ALA A 577 -27.46 22.47 2.93
N HIS A 578 -27.49 21.64 1.88
CA HIS A 578 -26.93 21.85 0.53
C HIS A 578 -25.48 21.38 0.35
N ASN A 579 -25.12 21.06 -0.89
CA ASN A 579 -23.87 20.45 -1.34
C ASN A 579 -22.56 21.22 -1.01
N SER A 580 -22.55 22.14 -0.03
CA SER A 580 -21.33 22.64 0.58
C SER A 580 -20.71 21.48 1.35
N GLY A 581 -19.66 20.90 0.79
CA GLY A 581 -19.01 19.70 1.33
C GLY A 581 -18.56 19.86 2.79
N MET A 582 -18.27 18.72 3.42
CA MET A 582 -17.73 18.65 4.78
C MET A 582 -16.53 19.60 4.97
N GLU A 583 -16.63 20.49 5.96
CA GLU A 583 -15.54 21.38 6.34
C GLU A 583 -14.83 20.84 7.59
N LEU A 584 -13.60 20.38 7.39
CA LEU A 584 -12.66 20.10 8.46
C LEU A 584 -11.76 21.31 8.62
N MET A 585 -11.59 21.81 9.84
CA MET A 585 -10.69 22.90 10.15
C MET A 585 -9.67 22.45 11.21
N SER A 586 -8.45 22.96 11.14
CA SER A 586 -7.44 22.71 12.16
C SER A 586 -6.74 24.00 12.61
N TRP A 587 -6.29 24.00 13.85
CA TRP A 587 -5.49 25.09 14.41
C TRP A 587 -4.00 24.81 14.26
N PRO A 588 -3.16 25.87 14.19
CA PRO A 588 -1.74 25.75 14.37
C PRO A 588 -1.36 25.10 15.72
N VAL A 589 -0.24 24.38 15.76
CA VAL A 589 0.33 23.82 16.98
C VAL A 589 1.02 24.93 17.76
N TYR A 590 0.35 25.51 18.76
CA TYR A 590 0.95 26.53 19.62
C TYR A 590 1.80 25.90 20.73
N PRO A 591 3.11 26.21 20.83
CA PRO A 591 4.01 25.56 21.80
C PRO A 591 3.74 25.88 23.28
N SER A 592 3.00 26.95 23.61
CA SER A 592 3.09 27.54 24.96
C SER A 592 1.80 28.06 25.59
N ASN A 593 0.64 27.98 24.94
CA ASN A 593 -0.57 28.59 25.49
C ASN A 593 -1.83 27.71 25.38
N ARG A 594 -1.81 26.58 26.09
CA ARG A 594 -2.97 25.65 26.17
C ARG A 594 -4.25 26.28 26.74
N ASN A 595 -4.13 27.43 27.40
CA ASN A 595 -5.26 28.12 28.04
C ASN A 595 -5.89 29.23 27.17
N ARG A 596 -5.42 29.45 25.94
CA ARG A 596 -6.10 30.38 25.04
C ARG A 596 -7.36 29.71 24.47
N LEU A 597 -8.48 30.42 24.58
CA LEU A 597 -9.72 30.09 23.87
C LEU A 597 -9.41 29.83 22.40
N PHE A 598 -9.88 28.70 21.88
CA PHE A 598 -9.85 28.40 20.45
C PHE A 598 -10.73 29.41 19.72
N ASN A 599 -10.13 30.50 19.22
CA ASN A 599 -10.84 31.40 18.34
C ASN A 599 -11.06 30.67 17.01
N VAL A 600 -12.31 30.50 16.61
CA VAL A 600 -12.67 29.84 15.34
C VAL A 600 -12.06 30.58 14.16
N CYS A 601 -11.84 31.89 14.27
CA CYS A 601 -11.18 32.69 13.23
C CYS A 601 -9.70 32.33 13.02
N ASP A 602 -9.06 31.64 13.98
CA ASP A 602 -7.67 31.18 13.86
C ASP A 602 -7.57 29.76 13.27
N ALA A 603 -8.71 29.07 13.09
CA ALA A 603 -8.76 27.77 12.46
C ALA A 603 -8.69 27.94 10.93
N GLU A 604 -7.95 27.07 10.27
CA GLU A 604 -7.85 27.09 8.81
C GLU A 604 -8.51 25.84 8.23
N THR A 605 -9.21 26.01 7.11
CA THR A 605 -9.88 24.92 6.40
C THR A 605 -8.84 23.93 5.85
N GLU A 606 -9.00 22.68 6.24
CA GLU A 606 -8.24 21.56 5.73
C GLU A 606 -8.90 21.02 4.46
N ARG A 607 -8.10 20.76 3.44
CA ARG A 607 -8.56 20.20 2.17
C ARG A 607 -8.39 18.69 2.17
N TYR A 608 -9.19 18.01 1.35
CA TYR A 608 -8.90 16.62 1.01
C TYR A 608 -7.52 16.53 0.39
N THR A 609 -6.65 15.76 1.02
CA THR A 609 -5.32 15.48 0.50
C THR A 609 -5.36 14.29 -0.43
N ARG A 610 -6.25 13.32 -0.16
CA ARG A 610 -6.39 12.07 -0.91
C ARG A 610 -7.82 11.92 -1.40
N LEU A 611 -8.11 12.54 -2.55
CA LEU A 611 -9.43 12.41 -3.16
C LEU A 611 -9.76 10.96 -3.52
N THR A 612 -8.74 10.13 -3.72
CA THR A 612 -8.86 8.69 -3.94
C THR A 612 -9.58 7.96 -2.78
N ALA A 613 -9.27 8.31 -1.54
CA ALA A 613 -9.93 7.76 -0.36
C ALA A 613 -11.39 8.22 -0.24
N THR A 614 -11.70 9.46 -0.64
CA THR A 614 -13.09 9.94 -0.68
C THR A 614 -13.93 9.12 -1.65
N THR A 615 -13.40 8.84 -2.84
CA THR A 615 -14.05 7.97 -3.83
C THR A 615 -14.19 6.53 -3.33
N GLU A 616 -13.17 6.00 -2.65
CA GLU A 616 -13.22 4.66 -2.03
C GLU A 616 -14.37 4.56 -1.03
N ALA A 617 -14.49 5.56 -0.12
CA ALA A 617 -15.56 5.61 0.86
C ALA A 617 -16.95 5.73 0.25
N GLU A 618 -17.09 6.53 -0.81
CA GLU A 618 -18.36 6.68 -1.52
C GLU A 618 -18.78 5.38 -2.21
N MET A 619 -17.85 4.71 -2.88
CA MET A 619 -18.12 3.41 -3.53
C MET A 619 -18.50 2.34 -2.49
N TYR A 620 -17.80 2.32 -1.36
CA TYR A 620 -18.13 1.42 -0.26
C TYR A 620 -19.56 1.66 0.26
N ARG A 621 -19.91 2.91 0.60
CA ARG A 621 -21.26 3.26 1.11
C ARG A 621 -22.37 2.96 0.12
N ARG A 622 -22.11 3.18 -1.17
CA ARG A 622 -23.11 2.91 -2.21
C ARG A 622 -23.35 1.41 -2.39
N LEU A 623 -22.29 0.61 -2.38
CA LEU A 623 -22.38 -0.81 -2.73
C LEU A 623 -22.61 -1.72 -1.53
N ILE A 624 -22.29 -1.27 -0.31
CA ILE A 624 -22.63 -2.02 0.92
C ILE A 624 -24.14 -2.19 1.08
N LEU A 625 -24.93 -1.18 0.70
CA LEU A 625 -26.39 -1.26 0.75
C LEU A 625 -26.91 -2.33 -0.23
N THR A 626 -26.34 -2.39 -1.43
CA THR A 626 -26.71 -3.43 -2.40
C THR A 626 -26.28 -4.83 -1.96
N GLU A 627 -25.18 -4.94 -1.19
CA GLU A 627 -24.71 -6.20 -0.62
C GLU A 627 -25.67 -6.76 0.44
N MET A 628 -26.30 -5.88 1.22
CA MET A 628 -27.28 -6.30 2.24
C MET A 628 -28.56 -6.89 1.63
N ASP A 629 -28.91 -6.44 0.43
CA ASP A 629 -30.06 -6.94 -0.34
C ASP A 629 -29.69 -8.07 -1.32
N ALA A 630 -28.40 -8.39 -1.46
CA ALA A 630 -27.92 -9.40 -2.39
C ALA A 630 -28.17 -10.83 -1.87
N GLU A 631 -28.23 -11.80 -2.79
CA GLU A 631 -28.31 -13.22 -2.45
C GLU A 631 -27.07 -13.70 -1.67
N ARG A 632 -25.93 -13.03 -1.86
CA ARG A 632 -24.66 -13.30 -1.18
C ARG A 632 -24.43 -12.25 -0.10
N ASN A 633 -24.37 -12.66 1.16
CA ASN A 633 -24.05 -11.79 2.29
C ASN A 633 -22.61 -12.05 2.77
N ARG A 634 -21.65 -11.27 2.28
CA ARG A 634 -20.23 -11.43 2.62
C ARG A 634 -19.92 -11.28 4.11
N TRP A 635 -20.69 -10.51 4.88
CA TRP A 635 -20.51 -10.39 6.33
C TRP A 635 -20.90 -11.67 7.05
N ALA A 636 -22.01 -12.29 6.65
CA ALA A 636 -22.43 -13.57 7.19
C ALA A 636 -21.37 -14.63 6.89
N GLU A 637 -20.88 -14.69 5.65
CA GLU A 637 -19.82 -15.63 5.29
C GLU A 637 -18.52 -15.37 6.08
N GLN A 638 -18.16 -14.11 6.33
CA GLN A 638 -17.00 -13.76 7.15
C GLN A 638 -17.18 -14.22 8.60
N ALA A 639 -18.37 -14.03 9.15
CA ALA A 639 -18.71 -14.50 10.49
C ALA A 639 -18.65 -16.04 10.59
N GLU A 640 -19.15 -16.76 9.58
CA GLU A 640 -19.08 -18.23 9.49
C GLU A 640 -17.64 -18.76 9.49
N ARG A 641 -16.70 -18.00 8.93
CA ARG A 641 -15.26 -18.31 8.97
C ARG A 641 -14.60 -18.07 10.33
N GLY A 642 -15.36 -17.59 11.32
CA GLY A 642 -14.86 -17.20 12.64
C GLY A 642 -14.38 -15.74 12.71
N GLY A 643 -14.59 -14.97 11.64
CA GLY A 643 -14.45 -13.53 11.68
C GLY A 643 -15.51 -12.90 12.60
N ARG A 644 -15.22 -11.71 13.08
CA ARG A 644 -16.21 -10.92 13.83
C ARG A 644 -16.38 -9.60 13.11
N PRO A 645 -17.30 -9.52 12.13
CA PRO A 645 -17.56 -8.26 11.45
C PRO A 645 -17.95 -7.22 12.50
N HIS A 646 -17.62 -5.96 12.23
CA HIS A 646 -17.92 -4.91 13.19
C HIS A 646 -19.43 -4.90 13.47
N PRO A 647 -19.89 -4.88 14.73
CA PRO A 647 -21.32 -4.99 15.05
C PRO A 647 -22.17 -3.91 14.37
N ASN A 648 -21.60 -2.70 14.19
CA ASN A 648 -22.27 -1.59 13.50
C ASN A 648 -22.43 -1.81 11.98
N LEU A 649 -21.78 -2.83 11.39
CA LEU A 649 -21.91 -3.21 9.98
C LEU A 649 -23.05 -4.22 9.75
N LEU A 650 -23.61 -4.79 10.82
CA LEU A 650 -24.75 -5.73 10.75
C LEU A 650 -26.10 -5.01 10.86
N VAL A 651 -26.10 -3.77 11.35
CA VAL A 651 -27.28 -2.91 11.31
C VAL A 651 -27.22 -2.16 9.97
N PRO A 652 -28.26 -2.22 9.12
CA PRO A 652 -28.28 -1.43 7.90
C PRO A 652 -27.97 0.02 8.29
N PRO A 653 -27.06 0.71 7.57
CA PRO A 653 -26.93 2.15 7.74
C PRO A 653 -28.34 2.71 7.67
N ARG A 654 -28.81 3.38 8.73
CA ARG A 654 -30.12 4.03 8.68
C ARG A 654 -30.02 4.99 7.50
N LEU A 655 -30.77 4.71 6.42
CA LEU A 655 -30.75 5.51 5.21
C LEU A 655 -31.09 6.94 5.61
N PHE A 656 -30.10 7.82 5.45
CA PHE A 656 -30.22 9.26 5.66
C PHE A 656 -30.86 9.93 4.45
#